data_AF-A0A098G5Y6-F1
#
_entry.id   AF-A0A098G5Y6-F1
#
_cell.length_a   1.000
_cell.length_b   1.000
_cell.length_c   1.000
_cell.angle_alpha   90.00
_cell.angle_beta   90.00
_cell.angle_gamma   90.00
#
_symmetry.space_group_name_H-M   'P 1'
#
loop_
_entity.id
_entity.type
_entity.pdbx_description
1 polymer ?
#
loop_
_entity_poly.entity_id
_entity_poly.type
_entity_poly.pdbx_seq_one_letter_code
_entity_poly.pdbx_strand_id
1 'polypeptide(L)'
;MTIETIRALITSDQDEQKIEKKIVKILKANPSLASRADFFDRSIFHLLFLHKKYNVIDALLKARHWQDSALLGDHHGNTLLHYIVNRGTEEELHLINIILEQLPEIINRVNESGNTALHEAIIGQKLWAAKCLVRCAHIDRMIKNKNEQTVMDLAEDKSEFKQILLYINLSSLDLRSRFTRPGSKDNLRENFPVLTSRSHSDSSSSPKTSELLHSPLKFSESSLSELDSSDESEKIESPKEKQKEIMSDDEAERSNRFRLRGILKKLADKLKDDRKSPYCHELKELFVDECHRICLLDEALECTPEIAEIIEMTLNHLDRSVQERYTKIQNSNYNILSMFVFMLINNNLTVDAEPRSKPIIHEDYKYQAKALKTVWLLTACQSSFDAKREFDFAIIAQRALGVLPSYSYLEILVCIRRLYPDFDRAQKLVANFIVLQLLIYHVNDKVNPFPTLKMQLRFICQLNVDEHHGLGKLGEQINAYLNKATQLNMALSREPLLRNFHFLNRQINQPTFVRMNQSFDELVNNALSKTKKKRVHEVSLIASELRMLTIYLYQRVSIAEFADSNWLKTNKQTLSPHISLFTEALNKLSTYFTEKILTQPEDNIQNALQFLSEIAEAICPLDGENYPDLNSSMLLSSVFNKTPISRLKPIFEALDPIGQKVIKELDTVTSQEKHALFMREVYHNRKTALPFCGEFLTNMTFAHDGNAKTLFRAESFGCVLKKLMEVKLLINFTKVHFHTDLSIFITEYQDPGEEYLDCLSYRHQPSKAHVINLDTAASFDSLLDELKINYLSKNILPSVMLNGELHPPQQLAAKLIFFYTKQLNSPRSELLTQSFDKLQETIHEIIKINNEYYYPKKLADKLKASLFSSQLTKMEKRVKNDEEQEEEKILESKQENEKKPARKGTLRRRSLHFLESLNIIQPARKTSEPPSGDNEEQNIRVSNI
;
A
#
# COMPACT_ATOMS: atom_id res chain seq x y z
N MET A 1 -59.28 -25.87 -7.47
CA MET A 1 -58.84 -24.51 -7.87
C MET A 1 -58.02 -24.66 -9.13
N THR A 2 -58.37 -23.92 -10.19
CA THR A 2 -57.76 -24.02 -11.53
C THR A 2 -56.69 -22.95 -11.73
N ILE A 3 -55.87 -23.10 -12.79
CA ILE A 3 -54.88 -22.09 -13.24
C ILE A 3 -55.52 -20.70 -13.39
N GLU A 4 -56.80 -20.65 -13.76
CA GLU A 4 -57.61 -19.43 -13.88
C GLU A 4 -57.65 -18.62 -12.57
N THR A 5 -57.66 -19.28 -11.41
CA THR A 5 -57.61 -18.58 -10.11
C THR A 5 -56.24 -17.94 -9.84
N ILE A 6 -55.15 -18.55 -10.31
CA ILE A 6 -53.81 -17.95 -10.26
C ILE A 6 -53.72 -16.79 -11.24
N ARG A 7 -54.19 -16.95 -12.48
CA ARG A 7 -54.26 -15.86 -13.48
C ARG A 7 -55.07 -14.67 -12.98
N ALA A 8 -56.26 -14.90 -12.41
CA ALA A 8 -57.11 -13.86 -11.84
C ALA A 8 -56.46 -13.12 -10.65
N LEU A 9 -55.56 -13.79 -9.90
CA LEU A 9 -54.77 -13.16 -8.84
C LEU A 9 -53.61 -12.33 -9.40
N ILE A 10 -52.92 -12.81 -10.44
CA ILE A 10 -51.79 -12.10 -11.08
C ILE A 10 -52.27 -10.85 -11.83
N THR A 11 -53.43 -10.94 -12.50
CA THR A 11 -54.10 -9.84 -13.22
C THR A 11 -54.80 -8.83 -12.29
N SER A 12 -54.74 -9.01 -10.97
CA SER A 12 -55.42 -8.15 -10.01
C SER A 12 -54.54 -7.00 -9.51
N ASP A 13 -55.16 -5.84 -9.28
CA ASP A 13 -54.56 -4.67 -8.63
C ASP A 13 -54.38 -4.83 -7.10
N GLN A 14 -54.44 -6.06 -6.58
CA GLN A 14 -54.15 -6.33 -5.18
C GLN A 14 -52.66 -6.11 -4.87
N ASP A 15 -52.41 -5.64 -3.65
CA ASP A 15 -51.10 -5.53 -3.00
C ASP A 15 -50.28 -6.83 -3.17
N GLU A 16 -49.05 -6.68 -3.65
CA GLU A 16 -48.18 -7.80 -4.02
C GLU A 16 -47.90 -8.74 -2.84
N GLN A 17 -47.83 -8.24 -1.61
CA GLN A 17 -47.65 -9.10 -0.43
C GLN A 17 -48.87 -10.00 -0.17
N LYS A 18 -50.06 -9.57 -0.59
CA LYS A 18 -51.29 -10.38 -0.51
C LYS A 18 -51.39 -11.35 -1.68
N ILE A 19 -50.91 -10.96 -2.87
CA ILE A 19 -50.78 -11.85 -4.04
C ILE A 19 -49.78 -12.97 -3.72
N GLU A 20 -48.58 -12.63 -3.25
CA GLU A 20 -47.51 -13.55 -2.82
C GLU A 20 -48.04 -14.59 -1.83
N LYS A 21 -48.59 -14.16 -0.69
CA LYS A 21 -49.12 -15.05 0.36
C LYS A 21 -50.23 -15.98 -0.17
N LYS A 22 -51.06 -15.53 -1.11
CA LYS A 22 -52.08 -16.36 -1.75
C LYS A 22 -51.48 -17.36 -2.74
N ILE A 23 -50.58 -16.92 -3.62
CA ILE A 23 -49.91 -17.79 -4.60
C ILE A 23 -49.08 -18.86 -3.88
N VAL A 24 -48.25 -18.49 -2.90
CA VAL A 24 -47.47 -19.44 -2.09
C VAL A 24 -48.37 -20.44 -1.37
N LYS A 25 -49.54 -20.02 -0.83
CA LYS A 25 -50.51 -20.93 -0.22
C LYS A 25 -51.14 -21.91 -1.22
N ILE A 26 -51.44 -21.44 -2.44
CA ILE A 26 -52.00 -22.28 -3.53
C ILE A 26 -50.95 -23.28 -4.03
N LEU A 27 -49.72 -22.85 -4.27
CA LEU A 27 -48.61 -23.70 -4.74
C LEU A 27 -48.20 -24.74 -3.68
N LYS A 28 -48.18 -24.39 -2.39
CA LYS A 28 -47.98 -25.36 -1.30
C LYS A 28 -49.09 -26.41 -1.22
N ALA A 29 -50.34 -26.06 -1.57
CA ALA A 29 -51.45 -26.99 -1.58
C ALA A 29 -51.48 -27.89 -2.83
N ASN A 30 -50.96 -27.43 -3.97
CA ASN A 30 -50.86 -28.20 -5.21
C ASN A 30 -49.57 -27.84 -6.00
N PRO A 31 -48.43 -28.49 -5.68
CA PRO A 31 -47.14 -28.20 -6.33
C PRO A 31 -47.15 -28.34 -7.86
N SER A 32 -47.95 -29.26 -8.39
CA SER A 32 -48.13 -29.51 -9.84
C SER A 32 -48.87 -28.39 -10.59
N LEU A 33 -49.25 -27.30 -9.92
CA LEU A 33 -49.72 -26.08 -10.58
C LEU A 33 -48.57 -25.14 -11.00
N ALA A 34 -47.36 -25.28 -10.44
CA ALA A 34 -46.21 -24.44 -10.81
C ALA A 34 -45.70 -24.74 -12.23
N SER A 35 -45.67 -26.02 -12.60
CA SER A 35 -45.23 -26.55 -13.90
C SER A 35 -46.33 -26.59 -14.96
N ARG A 36 -47.52 -26.04 -14.67
CA ARG A 36 -48.71 -26.19 -15.50
C ARG A 36 -48.87 -25.01 -16.45
N ALA A 37 -48.71 -25.30 -17.73
CA ALA A 37 -48.62 -24.34 -18.82
C ALA A 37 -49.95 -23.58 -19.10
N ASP A 38 -49.80 -22.39 -19.66
CA ASP A 38 -50.88 -21.53 -20.17
C ASP A 38 -51.23 -21.88 -21.65
N PHE A 39 -52.14 -21.15 -22.32
CA PHE A 39 -52.52 -21.47 -23.72
C PHE A 39 -51.36 -21.31 -24.72
N PHE A 40 -50.32 -20.57 -24.33
CA PHE A 40 -49.08 -20.36 -25.07
C PHE A 40 -47.90 -21.06 -24.35
N ASP A 41 -48.19 -22.12 -23.59
CA ASP A 41 -47.30 -22.86 -22.70
C ASP A 41 -46.50 -22.03 -21.67
N ARG A 42 -46.91 -20.78 -21.41
CA ARG A 42 -46.17 -19.89 -20.50
C ARG A 42 -46.24 -20.38 -19.06
N SER A 43 -45.08 -20.52 -18.41
CA SER A 43 -45.03 -20.78 -16.96
C SER A 43 -45.55 -19.60 -16.12
N ILE A 44 -45.85 -19.85 -14.84
CA ILE A 44 -46.32 -18.82 -13.90
C ILE A 44 -45.38 -17.59 -13.82
N PHE A 45 -44.08 -17.79 -13.98
CA PHE A 45 -43.08 -16.72 -13.92
C PHE A 45 -43.19 -15.73 -15.09
N HIS A 46 -43.50 -16.21 -16.31
CA HIS A 46 -43.75 -15.34 -17.46
C HIS A 46 -44.96 -14.44 -17.24
N LEU A 47 -46.03 -14.99 -16.65
CA LEU A 47 -47.24 -14.23 -16.34
C LEU A 47 -46.98 -13.18 -15.24
N LEU A 48 -46.21 -13.53 -14.20
CA LEU A 48 -45.81 -12.58 -13.16
C LEU A 48 -44.99 -11.42 -13.73
N PHE A 49 -44.06 -11.68 -14.65
CA PHE A 49 -43.26 -10.64 -15.30
C PHE A 49 -44.12 -9.72 -16.17
N LEU A 50 -44.98 -10.28 -17.03
CA LEU A 50 -45.89 -9.51 -17.88
C LEU A 50 -46.84 -8.59 -17.10
N HIS A 51 -47.21 -8.95 -15.87
CA HIS A 51 -48.03 -8.15 -14.97
C HIS A 51 -47.23 -7.34 -13.93
N LYS A 52 -45.91 -7.18 -14.13
CA LYS A 52 -44.98 -6.40 -13.30
C LYS A 52 -44.92 -6.80 -11.81
N LYS A 53 -45.27 -8.04 -11.46
CA LYS A 53 -45.34 -8.55 -10.08
C LYS A 53 -43.96 -9.00 -9.58
N TYR A 54 -42.99 -8.10 -9.60
CA TYR A 54 -41.56 -8.39 -9.46
C TYR A 54 -41.19 -8.97 -8.07
N ASN A 55 -41.77 -8.46 -6.98
CA ASN A 55 -41.49 -8.97 -5.63
C ASN A 55 -41.95 -10.43 -5.45
N VAL A 56 -43.02 -10.81 -6.16
CA VAL A 56 -43.54 -12.19 -6.16
C VAL A 56 -42.58 -13.13 -6.90
N ILE A 57 -41.89 -12.66 -7.95
CA ILE A 57 -40.85 -13.44 -8.64
C ILE A 57 -39.68 -13.72 -7.70
N ASP A 58 -39.14 -12.69 -7.04
CA ASP A 58 -38.05 -12.83 -6.07
C ASP A 58 -38.42 -13.78 -4.91
N ALA A 59 -39.60 -13.62 -4.32
CA ALA A 59 -40.10 -14.50 -3.25
C ALA A 59 -40.25 -15.97 -3.69
N LEU A 60 -40.67 -16.22 -4.94
CA LEU A 60 -40.80 -17.58 -5.48
C LEU A 60 -39.45 -18.19 -5.88
N LEU A 61 -38.50 -17.40 -6.40
CA LEU A 61 -37.16 -17.88 -6.78
C LEU A 61 -36.31 -18.28 -5.56
N LYS A 62 -36.52 -17.64 -4.40
CA LYS A 62 -35.91 -18.04 -3.11
C LYS A 62 -36.40 -19.41 -2.60
N ALA A 63 -37.54 -19.92 -3.10
CA ALA A 63 -38.06 -21.22 -2.73
C ALA A 63 -37.62 -22.30 -3.73
N ARG A 64 -36.58 -23.08 -3.35
CA ARG A 64 -35.97 -24.15 -4.19
C ARG A 64 -36.96 -25.01 -4.97
N HIS A 65 -38.11 -25.37 -4.39
CA HIS A 65 -39.10 -26.22 -5.05
C HIS A 65 -39.69 -25.63 -6.34
N TRP A 66 -39.68 -24.30 -6.52
CA TRP A 66 -40.30 -23.62 -7.67
C TRP A 66 -39.28 -23.16 -8.72
N GLN A 67 -37.98 -23.33 -8.44
CA GLN A 67 -36.87 -22.96 -9.33
C GLN A 67 -36.96 -23.71 -10.69
N ASP A 68 -37.27 -25.01 -10.66
CA ASP A 68 -37.47 -25.82 -11.89
C ASP A 68 -38.57 -25.27 -12.82
N SER A 69 -39.60 -24.62 -12.25
CA SER A 69 -40.72 -24.05 -13.03
C SER A 69 -40.38 -22.71 -13.69
N ALA A 70 -39.29 -22.05 -13.28
CA ALA A 70 -38.75 -20.86 -13.94
C ALA A 70 -37.80 -21.21 -15.11
N LEU A 71 -37.29 -22.45 -15.17
CA LEU A 71 -36.46 -22.97 -16.26
C LEU A 71 -37.26 -23.40 -17.49
N LEU A 72 -38.58 -23.56 -17.36
CA LEU A 72 -39.49 -23.88 -18.46
C LEU A 72 -39.55 -22.72 -19.47
N GLY A 73 -39.55 -23.05 -20.75
CA GLY A 73 -39.85 -22.09 -21.83
C GLY A 73 -41.36 -22.01 -22.11
N ASP A 74 -41.76 -20.99 -22.87
CA ASP A 74 -43.10 -20.94 -23.48
C ASP A 74 -43.18 -21.80 -24.76
N HIS A 75 -44.30 -21.71 -25.50
CA HIS A 75 -44.50 -22.39 -26.80
C HIS A 75 -43.45 -22.10 -27.88
N HIS A 76 -42.66 -21.04 -27.76
CA HIS A 76 -41.51 -20.74 -28.64
C HIS A 76 -40.17 -21.09 -27.95
N GLY A 77 -40.19 -21.85 -26.86
CA GLY A 77 -39.02 -22.15 -26.03
C GLY A 77 -38.43 -20.95 -25.28
N ASN A 78 -39.07 -19.77 -25.31
CA ASN A 78 -38.53 -18.58 -24.64
C ASN A 78 -38.66 -18.75 -23.13
N THR A 79 -37.54 -18.74 -22.42
CA THR A 79 -37.52 -18.74 -20.95
C THR A 79 -37.81 -17.34 -20.39
N LEU A 80 -37.99 -17.25 -19.06
CA LEU A 80 -38.20 -15.99 -18.35
C LEU A 80 -37.13 -14.93 -18.70
N LEU A 81 -35.87 -15.36 -18.86
CA LEU A 81 -34.76 -14.48 -19.20
C LEU A 81 -34.91 -13.88 -20.62
N HIS A 82 -35.40 -14.66 -21.60
CA HIS A 82 -35.69 -14.15 -22.95
C HIS A 82 -36.80 -13.09 -22.93
N TYR A 83 -37.84 -13.29 -22.11
CA TYR A 83 -38.92 -12.31 -21.93
C TYR A 83 -38.43 -10.99 -21.33
N ILE A 84 -37.59 -11.05 -20.29
CA ILE A 84 -37.01 -9.86 -19.64
C ILE A 84 -36.13 -9.08 -20.62
N VAL A 85 -35.26 -9.77 -21.36
CA VAL A 85 -34.39 -9.13 -22.35
C VAL A 85 -35.19 -8.48 -23.48
N ASN A 86 -36.13 -9.21 -24.08
CA ASN A 86 -36.85 -8.73 -25.26
C ASN A 86 -37.84 -7.60 -24.91
N ARG A 87 -38.69 -7.82 -23.89
CA ARG A 87 -39.79 -6.91 -23.55
C ARG A 87 -39.44 -5.87 -22.49
N GLY A 88 -38.34 -6.05 -21.76
CA GLY A 88 -38.02 -5.23 -20.60
C GLY A 88 -37.29 -3.92 -20.85
N THR A 89 -37.13 -3.17 -19.77
CA THR A 89 -36.42 -1.89 -19.65
C THR A 89 -35.22 -2.00 -18.70
N GLU A 90 -34.36 -0.97 -18.67
CA GLU A 90 -33.18 -0.94 -17.80
C GLU A 90 -33.52 -0.95 -16.30
N GLU A 91 -34.74 -0.55 -15.92
CA GLU A 91 -35.28 -0.64 -14.55
C GLU A 91 -35.34 -2.09 -14.04
N GLU A 92 -35.46 -3.07 -14.94
CA GLU A 92 -35.62 -4.48 -14.63
C GLU A 92 -34.28 -5.24 -14.58
N LEU A 93 -33.14 -4.54 -14.70
CA LEU A 93 -31.79 -5.09 -14.55
C LEU A 93 -31.62 -5.91 -13.26
N HIS A 94 -32.24 -5.46 -12.16
CA HIS A 94 -32.17 -6.14 -10.86
C HIS A 94 -32.78 -7.56 -10.91
N LEU A 95 -33.77 -7.80 -11.76
CA LEU A 95 -34.38 -9.12 -11.94
C LEU A 95 -33.44 -10.08 -12.66
N ILE A 96 -32.68 -9.60 -13.64
CA ILE A 96 -31.65 -10.44 -14.30
C ILE A 96 -30.62 -10.89 -13.26
N ASN A 97 -30.14 -9.98 -12.39
CA ASN A 97 -29.20 -10.33 -11.33
C ASN A 97 -29.81 -11.37 -10.36
N ILE A 98 -31.03 -11.17 -9.85
CA ILE A 98 -31.69 -12.14 -8.96
C ILE A 98 -31.87 -13.50 -9.63
N ILE A 99 -32.31 -13.52 -10.90
CA ILE A 99 -32.49 -14.77 -11.64
C ILE A 99 -31.15 -15.49 -11.81
N LEU A 100 -30.06 -14.79 -12.14
CA LEU A 100 -28.76 -15.42 -12.34
C LEU A 100 -28.06 -15.82 -11.03
N GLU A 101 -28.36 -15.13 -9.92
CA GLU A 101 -27.95 -15.55 -8.56
C GLU A 101 -28.66 -16.83 -8.10
N GLN A 102 -29.96 -17.00 -8.40
CA GLN A 102 -30.76 -18.15 -7.96
C GLN A 102 -30.82 -19.31 -8.96
N LEU A 103 -30.62 -19.03 -10.26
CA LEU A 103 -30.78 -19.94 -11.40
C LEU A 103 -29.72 -19.68 -12.49
N PRO A 104 -28.43 -19.95 -12.23
CA PRO A 104 -27.36 -19.73 -13.22
C PRO A 104 -27.54 -20.55 -14.51
N GLU A 105 -28.22 -21.71 -14.45
CA GLU A 105 -28.43 -22.62 -15.58
C GLU A 105 -29.31 -22.03 -16.71
N ILE A 106 -30.10 -20.99 -16.43
CA ILE A 106 -31.03 -20.42 -17.42
C ILE A 106 -30.31 -19.63 -18.53
N ILE A 107 -29.08 -19.19 -18.28
CA ILE A 107 -28.38 -18.18 -19.10
C ILE A 107 -28.07 -18.64 -20.52
N ASN A 108 -27.76 -19.93 -20.68
CA ASN A 108 -27.37 -20.56 -21.95
C ASN A 108 -28.50 -21.38 -22.59
N ARG A 109 -29.70 -21.40 -22.00
CA ARG A 109 -30.85 -22.09 -22.64
C ARG A 109 -31.20 -21.36 -23.94
N VAL A 110 -31.50 -22.14 -24.96
CA VAL A 110 -31.92 -21.65 -26.28
C VAL A 110 -33.44 -21.74 -26.43
N ASN A 111 -34.02 -20.77 -27.13
CA ASN A 111 -35.41 -20.82 -27.58
C ASN A 111 -35.56 -21.67 -28.86
N GLU A 112 -36.76 -21.75 -29.43
CA GLU A 112 -37.02 -22.51 -30.67
C GLU A 112 -36.25 -21.98 -31.88
N SER A 113 -35.78 -20.73 -31.90
CA SER A 113 -34.90 -20.20 -32.95
C SER A 113 -33.44 -20.62 -32.76
N GLY A 114 -33.11 -21.32 -31.67
CA GLY A 114 -31.74 -21.59 -31.24
C GLY A 114 -31.04 -20.38 -30.60
N ASN A 115 -31.74 -19.25 -30.42
CA ASN A 115 -31.19 -18.05 -29.81
C ASN A 115 -31.13 -18.25 -28.29
N THR A 116 -30.01 -17.86 -27.67
CA THR A 116 -29.97 -17.63 -26.21
C THR A 116 -30.48 -16.23 -25.88
N ALA A 117 -30.68 -15.94 -24.59
CA ALA A 117 -31.04 -14.59 -24.13
C ALA A 117 -30.04 -13.50 -24.58
N LEU A 118 -28.76 -13.85 -24.78
CA LEU A 118 -27.75 -12.93 -25.30
C LEU A 118 -27.91 -12.66 -26.82
N HIS A 119 -28.36 -13.65 -27.60
CA HIS A 119 -28.72 -13.43 -29.01
C HIS A 119 -29.90 -12.46 -29.12
N GLU A 120 -30.96 -12.67 -28.32
CA GLU A 120 -32.12 -11.76 -28.27
C GLU A 120 -31.73 -10.34 -27.84
N ALA A 121 -30.76 -10.18 -26.92
CA ALA A 121 -30.26 -8.86 -26.52
C ALA A 121 -29.61 -8.10 -27.69
N ILE A 122 -28.88 -8.80 -28.56
CA ILE A 122 -28.19 -8.19 -29.72
C ILE A 122 -29.17 -7.92 -30.86
N ILE A 123 -30.11 -8.84 -31.11
CA ILE A 123 -31.17 -8.68 -32.10
C ILE A 123 -32.06 -7.47 -31.72
N GLY A 124 -32.54 -7.42 -30.48
CA GLY A 124 -33.38 -6.34 -29.94
C GLY A 124 -32.64 -5.05 -29.55
N GLN A 125 -31.34 -4.95 -29.81
CA GLN A 125 -30.47 -3.79 -29.51
C GLN A 125 -30.49 -3.35 -28.03
N LYS A 126 -30.58 -4.30 -27.10
CA LYS A 126 -30.66 -4.09 -25.65
C LYS A 126 -29.26 -4.06 -25.00
N LEU A 127 -28.56 -2.93 -25.14
CA LEU A 127 -27.20 -2.74 -24.61
C LEU A 127 -27.09 -3.01 -23.10
N TRP A 128 -28.07 -2.60 -22.30
CA TRP A 128 -28.10 -2.83 -20.85
C TRP A 128 -28.15 -4.32 -20.51
N ALA A 129 -28.97 -5.10 -21.23
CA ALA A 129 -29.10 -6.53 -21.05
C ALA A 129 -27.83 -7.27 -21.47
N ALA A 130 -27.24 -6.91 -22.63
CA ALA A 130 -25.98 -7.50 -23.07
C ALA A 130 -24.83 -7.21 -22.08
N LYS A 131 -24.71 -5.97 -21.57
CA LYS A 131 -23.74 -5.61 -20.52
C LYS A 131 -23.93 -6.39 -19.21
N CYS A 132 -25.15 -6.79 -18.90
CA CYS A 132 -25.47 -7.61 -17.72
C CYS A 132 -25.10 -9.08 -17.96
N LEU A 133 -25.68 -9.70 -19.00
CA LEU A 133 -25.51 -11.12 -19.34
C LEU A 133 -24.04 -11.51 -19.57
N VAL A 134 -23.27 -10.65 -20.25
CA VAL A 134 -21.86 -10.93 -20.53
C VAL A 134 -21.02 -10.91 -19.25
N ARG A 135 -21.42 -10.23 -18.17
CA ARG A 135 -20.65 -10.22 -16.90
C ARG A 135 -20.76 -11.52 -16.08
N CYS A 136 -21.55 -12.49 -16.53
CA CYS A 136 -21.83 -13.71 -15.78
C CYS A 136 -20.86 -14.83 -16.17
N ALA A 137 -20.16 -15.41 -15.18
CA ALA A 137 -19.06 -16.36 -15.38
C ALA A 137 -19.41 -17.70 -16.09
N HIS A 138 -20.69 -17.93 -16.41
CA HIS A 138 -21.18 -19.14 -17.08
C HIS A 138 -21.75 -18.88 -18.47
N ILE A 139 -21.69 -17.65 -19.00
CA ILE A 139 -22.17 -17.34 -20.36
C ILE A 139 -21.33 -18.09 -21.41
N ASP A 140 -21.99 -18.84 -22.31
CA ASP A 140 -21.32 -19.43 -23.48
C ASP A 140 -21.68 -18.62 -24.74
N ARG A 141 -20.65 -17.96 -25.30
CA ARG A 141 -20.78 -17.07 -26.46
C ARG A 141 -20.58 -17.81 -27.79
N MET A 142 -20.27 -19.11 -27.76
CA MET A 142 -20.08 -19.99 -28.92
C MET A 142 -21.33 -20.76 -29.32
N ILE A 143 -22.40 -20.69 -28.52
CA ILE A 143 -23.69 -21.26 -28.91
C ILE A 143 -24.13 -20.62 -30.23
N LYS A 144 -24.45 -21.47 -31.19
CA LYS A 144 -25.00 -21.09 -32.50
C LYS A 144 -26.51 -21.23 -32.50
N ASN A 145 -27.20 -20.28 -33.11
CA ASN A 145 -28.63 -20.39 -33.39
C ASN A 145 -28.92 -21.31 -34.59
N LYS A 146 -30.19 -21.47 -34.97
CA LYS A 146 -30.60 -22.30 -36.11
C LYS A 146 -30.08 -21.82 -37.48
N ASN A 147 -29.58 -20.59 -37.58
CA ASN A 147 -28.92 -20.06 -38.77
C ASN A 147 -27.40 -20.30 -38.76
N GLU A 148 -26.90 -21.10 -37.82
CA GLU A 148 -25.47 -21.33 -37.52
C GLU A 148 -24.66 -20.09 -37.07
N GLN A 149 -25.35 -19.00 -36.72
CA GLN A 149 -24.77 -17.73 -36.28
C GLN A 149 -24.55 -17.73 -34.77
N THR A 150 -23.38 -17.25 -34.34
CA THR A 150 -23.08 -16.93 -32.94
C THR A 150 -23.52 -15.50 -32.60
N VAL A 151 -23.45 -15.15 -31.31
CA VAL A 151 -23.65 -13.76 -30.84
C VAL A 151 -22.68 -12.75 -31.48
N MET A 152 -21.47 -13.18 -31.87
CA MET A 152 -20.50 -12.29 -32.52
C MET A 152 -20.86 -12.02 -33.99
N ASP A 153 -21.38 -13.03 -34.68
CA ASP A 153 -21.81 -12.91 -36.08
C ASP A 153 -23.04 -11.99 -36.19
N LEU A 154 -23.97 -12.07 -35.23
CA LEU A 154 -25.11 -11.14 -35.11
C LEU A 154 -24.71 -9.70 -34.71
N ALA A 155 -23.46 -9.50 -34.30
CA ALA A 155 -22.89 -8.20 -33.94
C ALA A 155 -21.97 -7.61 -35.03
N GLU A 156 -21.91 -8.19 -36.24
CA GLU A 156 -20.92 -7.83 -37.27
C GLU A 156 -20.85 -6.32 -37.56
N ASP A 157 -21.99 -5.67 -37.83
CA ASP A 157 -22.08 -4.22 -38.08
C ASP A 157 -22.19 -3.36 -36.80
N LYS A 158 -22.26 -3.98 -35.61
CA LYS A 158 -22.63 -3.34 -34.34
C LYS A 158 -21.42 -3.19 -33.40
N SER A 159 -20.60 -2.17 -33.63
CA SER A 159 -19.35 -1.93 -32.88
C SER A 159 -19.53 -1.94 -31.35
N GLU A 160 -20.59 -1.34 -30.81
CA GLU A 160 -20.84 -1.31 -29.36
C GLU A 160 -21.09 -2.71 -28.78
N PHE A 161 -21.80 -3.58 -29.51
CA PHE A 161 -22.02 -4.96 -29.08
C PHE A 161 -20.73 -5.77 -29.17
N LYS A 162 -19.88 -5.57 -30.19
CA LYS A 162 -18.55 -6.18 -30.24
C LYS A 162 -17.66 -5.74 -29.07
N GLN A 163 -17.71 -4.46 -28.66
CA GLN A 163 -16.99 -3.97 -27.46
C GLN A 163 -17.47 -4.67 -26.19
N ILE A 164 -18.79 -4.79 -26.00
CA ILE A 164 -19.39 -5.50 -24.85
C ILE A 164 -18.97 -6.99 -24.86
N LEU A 165 -19.08 -7.67 -26.00
CA LEU A 165 -18.77 -9.09 -26.15
C LEU A 165 -17.30 -9.42 -25.90
N LEU A 166 -16.36 -8.52 -26.21
CA LEU A 166 -14.92 -8.68 -25.99
C LEU A 166 -14.43 -8.10 -24.64
N TYR A 167 -15.35 -7.70 -23.75
CA TYR A 167 -15.09 -7.00 -22.49
C TYR A 167 -14.20 -5.75 -22.63
N ILE A 168 -14.27 -5.09 -23.79
CA ILE A 168 -13.48 -3.91 -24.10
C ILE A 168 -14.08 -2.73 -23.36
N ASN A 169 -13.61 -2.49 -22.14
CA ASN A 169 -13.79 -1.21 -21.47
C ASN A 169 -12.57 -0.32 -21.73
N LEU A 170 -12.70 0.62 -22.66
CA LEU A 170 -11.65 1.59 -22.95
C LEU A 170 -11.27 2.44 -21.72
N SER A 171 -12.18 2.64 -20.76
CA SER A 171 -11.88 3.33 -19.50
C SER A 171 -11.05 2.47 -18.54
N SER A 172 -11.06 1.14 -18.67
CA SER A 172 -10.20 0.26 -17.85
C SER A 172 -8.78 0.15 -18.39
N LEU A 173 -8.57 0.43 -19.68
CA LEU A 173 -7.25 0.55 -20.30
C LEU A 173 -6.63 1.95 -20.12
N ASP A 174 -7.43 2.95 -19.77
CA ASP A 174 -6.93 4.30 -19.51
C ASP A 174 -6.34 4.45 -18.11
N LEU A 175 -5.01 4.58 -18.03
CA LEU A 175 -4.31 4.90 -16.77
C LEU A 175 -4.60 6.32 -16.25
N ARG A 176 -5.18 7.21 -17.06
CA ARG A 176 -5.61 8.56 -16.64
C ARG A 176 -6.96 8.55 -15.93
N SER A 177 -7.76 7.49 -16.11
CA SER A 177 -9.12 7.36 -15.61
C SER A 177 -9.17 6.49 -14.35
N ARG A 178 -9.25 7.12 -13.17
CA ARG A 178 -9.72 6.43 -11.96
C ARG A 178 -11.25 6.47 -11.94
N PHE A 179 -11.88 5.31 -12.02
CA PHE A 179 -13.34 5.20 -12.09
C PHE A 179 -13.96 5.60 -10.74
N THR A 180 -14.56 6.80 -10.68
CA THR A 180 -15.36 7.21 -9.53
C THR A 180 -16.75 6.59 -9.63
N ARG A 181 -17.16 5.82 -8.62
CA ARG A 181 -18.56 5.35 -8.55
C ARG A 181 -19.48 6.56 -8.32
N PRO A 182 -20.56 6.74 -9.11
CA PRO A 182 -21.59 7.72 -8.78
C PRO A 182 -22.12 7.47 -7.36
N GLY A 183 -22.11 8.50 -6.51
CA GLY A 183 -22.54 8.44 -5.11
C GLY A 183 -21.45 8.23 -4.04
N SER A 184 -20.18 7.95 -4.39
CA SER A 184 -19.13 7.69 -3.37
C SER A 184 -18.50 8.93 -2.74
N LYS A 185 -18.72 10.12 -3.31
CA LYS A 185 -18.12 11.38 -2.79
C LYS A 185 -18.73 11.81 -1.46
N ASP A 186 -19.99 11.47 -1.22
CA ASP A 186 -20.71 11.84 0.00
C ASP A 186 -20.23 10.97 1.18
N ASN A 187 -20.03 9.66 0.96
CA ASN A 187 -19.51 8.72 1.96
C ASN A 187 -18.19 9.18 2.63
N LEU A 188 -17.22 9.69 1.88
CA LEU A 188 -15.95 10.12 2.49
C LEU A 188 -16.13 11.33 3.41
N ARG A 189 -17.06 12.24 3.09
CA ARG A 189 -17.33 13.42 3.91
C ARG A 189 -18.11 13.09 5.18
N GLU A 190 -18.99 12.10 5.10
CA GLU A 190 -19.73 11.59 6.26
C GLU A 190 -18.82 10.83 7.24
N ASN A 191 -17.90 9.99 6.73
CA ASN A 191 -17.01 9.19 7.56
C ASN A 191 -15.77 9.96 8.07
N PHE A 192 -15.27 10.94 7.31
CA PHE A 192 -14.04 11.68 7.63
C PHE A 192 -14.23 13.21 7.64
N PRO A 193 -15.17 13.74 8.44
CA PRO A 193 -15.55 15.16 8.41
C PRO A 193 -14.42 16.12 8.79
N VAL A 194 -13.39 15.74 9.56
CA VAL A 194 -12.24 16.62 9.83
C VAL A 194 -11.25 16.59 8.68
N LEU A 195 -10.88 15.41 8.18
CA LEU A 195 -9.99 15.27 7.02
C LEU A 195 -10.62 15.81 5.71
N THR A 196 -11.95 16.00 5.68
CA THR A 196 -12.73 16.66 4.60
C THR A 196 -13.31 18.04 5.01
N SER A 197 -12.70 18.69 5.99
CA SER A 197 -12.96 20.09 6.29
C SER A 197 -11.79 20.96 5.82
N ARG A 198 -12.09 22.00 5.04
CA ARG A 198 -11.25 23.20 5.02
C ARG A 198 -11.14 23.74 6.43
N SER A 199 -9.97 23.62 7.04
CA SER A 199 -9.70 24.15 8.37
C SER A 199 -10.02 25.64 8.43
N HIS A 200 -10.73 26.05 9.49
CA HIS A 200 -11.23 27.41 9.65
C HIS A 200 -10.08 28.42 9.89
N SER A 201 -9.64 29.10 8.83
CA SER A 201 -8.99 30.41 8.94
C SER A 201 -9.12 31.23 7.65
N ASP A 202 -10.24 31.92 7.48
CA ASP A 202 -10.33 33.08 6.58
C ASP A 202 -9.55 34.26 7.16
N SER A 203 -8.22 34.21 7.02
CA SER A 203 -7.34 35.38 7.10
C SER A 203 -5.98 35.04 6.48
N SER A 204 -5.75 35.56 5.26
CA SER A 204 -4.45 35.83 4.61
C SER A 204 -3.23 34.94 4.91
N SER A 205 -2.63 34.40 3.84
CA SER A 205 -1.28 33.80 3.75
C SER A 205 -1.01 32.48 4.51
N SER A 206 -1.81 31.45 4.21
CA SER A 206 -1.29 30.07 4.20
C SER A 206 -0.57 29.82 2.86
N PRO A 207 0.65 29.24 2.82
CA PRO A 207 1.23 28.74 1.57
C PRO A 207 0.32 27.63 1.03
N LYS A 208 -0.17 27.76 -0.19
CA LYS A 208 -1.01 26.70 -0.77
C LYS A 208 -0.12 25.52 -1.12
N THR A 209 -0.30 24.38 -0.47
CA THR A 209 0.35 23.12 -0.87
C THR A 209 0.01 22.74 -2.32
N SER A 210 -1.12 23.21 -2.86
CA SER A 210 -1.51 23.09 -4.27
C SER A 210 -0.77 24.04 -5.25
N GLU A 211 0.12 24.92 -4.78
CA GLU A 211 1.04 25.67 -5.65
C GLU A 211 2.39 24.94 -5.81
N LEU A 212 2.71 23.99 -4.92
CA LEU A 212 3.89 23.11 -5.01
C LEU A 212 3.64 21.84 -5.81
N LEU A 213 2.38 21.42 -5.97
CA LEU A 213 1.96 20.25 -6.74
C LEU A 213 0.73 20.62 -7.59
N HIS A 214 0.86 20.40 -8.90
CA HIS A 214 0.10 21.07 -9.97
C HIS A 214 -1.39 20.73 -10.04
N SER A 215 -2.12 21.47 -10.87
CA SER A 215 -3.49 21.09 -11.26
C SER A 215 -3.47 19.65 -11.81
N PRO A 216 -4.24 18.72 -11.22
CA PRO A 216 -4.29 17.34 -11.70
C PRO A 216 -4.69 17.28 -13.17
N LEU A 217 -4.29 16.20 -13.85
CA LEU A 217 -4.73 15.81 -15.19
C LEU A 217 -6.28 15.79 -15.27
N LYS A 218 -6.89 16.93 -15.61
CA LYS A 218 -8.34 17.09 -15.73
C LYS A 218 -8.82 16.36 -16.99
N PHE A 219 -9.77 15.46 -16.80
CA PHE A 219 -10.48 14.80 -17.89
C PHE A 219 -11.64 15.70 -18.31
N SER A 220 -11.65 16.16 -19.56
CA SER A 220 -12.79 16.83 -20.19
C SER A 220 -13.30 15.95 -21.32
N GLU A 221 -14.54 15.45 -21.19
CA GLU A 221 -15.20 14.64 -22.22
C GLU A 221 -15.51 15.45 -23.50
N SER A 222 -15.44 16.78 -23.43
CA SER A 222 -15.80 17.74 -24.48
C SER A 222 -14.78 17.91 -25.62
N SER A 223 -13.87 16.97 -25.84
CA SER A 223 -12.79 17.07 -26.86
C SER A 223 -12.80 15.92 -27.87
N LEU A 224 -13.99 15.37 -28.16
CA LEU A 224 -14.22 14.36 -29.21
C LEU A 224 -14.75 14.94 -30.54
N SER A 225 -14.87 16.27 -30.64
CA SER A 225 -15.22 16.99 -31.86
C SER A 225 -14.20 18.12 -32.09
N GLU A 226 -13.89 18.38 -33.37
CA GLU A 226 -12.91 19.38 -33.85
C GLU A 226 -11.43 18.98 -33.67
N LEU A 227 -10.98 18.09 -34.56
CA LEU A 227 -9.59 18.09 -35.03
C LEU A 227 -9.51 19.01 -36.25
N ASP A 228 -8.90 20.18 -36.07
CA ASP A 228 -8.63 21.09 -37.18
C ASP A 228 -7.50 20.54 -38.07
N SER A 229 -7.68 20.63 -39.38
CA SER A 229 -6.79 20.01 -40.37
C SER A 229 -5.85 21.05 -40.98
N SER A 230 -4.74 21.32 -40.28
CA SER A 230 -3.56 22.02 -40.82
C SER A 230 -2.30 21.35 -40.28
N ASP A 231 -1.69 20.46 -41.05
CA ASP A 231 -0.58 20.76 -41.97
C ASP A 231 0.72 21.19 -41.28
N GLU A 232 1.57 20.20 -41.00
CA GLU A 232 3.01 20.31 -41.27
C GLU A 232 3.45 19.07 -42.05
N SER A 233 3.29 19.13 -43.37
CA SER A 233 3.87 18.14 -44.29
C SER A 233 5.35 18.44 -44.49
N GLU A 234 6.25 17.67 -43.87
CA GLU A 234 7.67 17.69 -44.24
C GLU A 234 7.81 17.25 -45.71
N LYS A 235 8.22 18.19 -46.58
CA LYS A 235 8.47 17.91 -47.99
C LYS A 235 9.74 17.08 -48.13
N ILE A 236 9.61 15.94 -48.80
CA ILE A 236 10.75 15.13 -49.24
C ILE A 236 11.38 15.84 -50.46
N GLU A 237 12.48 16.57 -50.24
CA GLU A 237 13.31 17.08 -51.34
C GLU A 237 14.40 16.07 -51.76
N SER A 238 14.60 15.95 -53.08
CA SER A 238 15.58 15.04 -53.69
C SER A 238 17.01 15.60 -53.63
N PRO A 239 18.04 14.79 -53.36
CA PRO A 239 19.40 15.28 -53.13
C PRO A 239 20.19 15.51 -54.43
N LYS A 240 20.49 16.77 -54.77
CA LYS A 240 21.66 17.14 -55.59
C LYS A 240 22.33 18.43 -55.14
N GLU A 241 23.50 18.26 -54.52
CA GLU A 241 24.70 19.10 -54.61
C GLU A 241 24.58 20.62 -54.37
N LYS A 242 24.76 21.02 -53.11
CA LYS A 242 25.60 22.17 -52.76
C LYS A 242 26.57 21.79 -51.64
N GLN A 243 27.86 21.78 -51.95
CA GLN A 243 28.93 21.58 -50.97
C GLN A 243 29.03 22.79 -50.03
N LYS A 244 28.71 22.58 -48.76
CA LYS A 244 29.23 23.34 -47.61
C LYS A 244 29.45 22.37 -46.46
N GLU A 245 30.43 22.67 -45.62
CA GLU A 245 31.02 21.76 -44.63
C GLU A 245 29.96 21.10 -43.73
N ILE A 246 29.88 19.77 -43.78
CA ILE A 246 29.03 18.95 -42.92
C ILE A 246 29.84 18.65 -41.65
N MET A 247 29.66 19.43 -40.60
CA MET A 247 29.87 18.93 -39.24
C MET A 247 28.84 17.82 -38.99
N SER A 248 29.23 16.74 -38.32
CA SER A 248 28.29 15.66 -38.01
C SER A 248 27.22 16.14 -37.00
N ASP A 249 26.00 15.64 -37.10
CA ASP A 249 24.90 16.02 -36.18
C ASP A 249 25.29 15.77 -34.70
N ASP A 250 26.04 14.70 -34.44
CA ASP A 250 26.58 14.38 -33.11
C ASP A 250 27.58 15.43 -32.59
N GLU A 251 28.42 16.02 -33.45
CA GLU A 251 29.36 17.09 -33.07
C GLU A 251 28.64 18.42 -32.83
N ALA A 252 27.64 18.73 -33.64
CA ALA A 252 26.79 19.92 -33.47
C ALA A 252 25.98 19.83 -32.16
N GLU A 253 25.34 18.69 -31.88
CA GLU A 253 24.69 18.43 -30.59
C GLU A 253 25.67 18.55 -29.43
N ARG A 254 26.88 17.97 -29.54
CA ARG A 254 27.87 18.01 -28.46
C ARG A 254 28.36 19.43 -28.18
N SER A 255 28.55 20.25 -29.22
CA SER A 255 28.88 21.68 -29.10
C SER A 255 27.78 22.46 -28.37
N ASN A 256 26.51 22.24 -28.76
CA ASN A 256 25.34 22.85 -28.10
C ASN A 256 25.22 22.46 -26.62
N ARG A 257 25.48 21.19 -26.29
CA ARG A 257 25.52 20.69 -24.90
C ARG A 257 26.58 21.40 -24.05
N PHE A 258 27.78 21.66 -24.60
CA PHE A 258 28.82 22.42 -23.90
C PHE A 258 28.43 23.90 -23.71
N ARG A 259 27.76 24.52 -24.69
CA ARG A 259 27.24 25.90 -24.58
C ARG A 259 26.29 26.06 -23.40
N LEU A 260 25.35 25.13 -23.21
CA LEU A 260 24.38 25.17 -22.10
C LEU A 260 25.06 25.06 -20.73
N ARG A 261 26.07 24.20 -20.58
CA ARG A 261 26.91 24.12 -19.36
C ARG A 261 27.69 25.41 -19.12
N GLY A 262 28.19 26.05 -20.17
CA GLY A 262 28.85 27.35 -20.11
C GLY A 262 27.94 28.47 -19.61
N ILE A 263 26.65 28.46 -19.99
CA ILE A 263 25.63 29.39 -19.48
C ILE A 263 25.38 29.13 -17.98
N LEU A 264 25.15 27.86 -17.59
CA LEU A 264 24.94 27.48 -16.19
C LEU A 264 26.09 27.95 -15.28
N LYS A 265 27.34 27.74 -15.69
CA LYS A 265 28.51 28.16 -14.90
C LYS A 265 28.60 29.68 -14.76
N LYS A 266 28.44 30.43 -15.86
CA LYS A 266 28.39 31.91 -15.83
C LYS A 266 27.28 32.44 -14.94
N LEU A 267 26.11 31.80 -14.94
CA LEU A 267 24.98 32.17 -14.10
C LEU A 267 25.27 31.89 -12.61
N ALA A 268 25.84 30.74 -12.28
CA ALA A 268 26.23 30.38 -10.91
C ALA A 268 27.32 31.31 -10.36
N ASP A 269 28.34 31.63 -11.17
CA ASP A 269 29.38 32.59 -10.79
C ASP A 269 28.80 33.99 -10.59
N LYS A 270 27.87 34.45 -11.43
CA LYS A 270 27.26 35.77 -11.28
C LYS A 270 26.30 35.87 -10.09
N LEU A 271 25.64 34.79 -9.69
CA LEU A 271 24.80 34.73 -8.48
C LEU A 271 25.60 34.86 -7.17
N LYS A 272 26.90 34.53 -7.18
CA LYS A 272 27.82 34.81 -6.07
C LYS A 272 28.13 36.30 -5.96
N ASP A 273 28.35 36.95 -7.10
CA ASP A 273 28.74 38.37 -7.16
C ASP A 273 27.58 39.35 -6.90
N ASP A 274 26.45 39.19 -7.61
CA ASP A 274 25.34 40.14 -7.59
C ASP A 274 24.01 39.46 -7.98
N ARG A 275 23.21 39.12 -6.96
CA ARG A 275 21.89 38.48 -7.10
C ARG A 275 20.81 39.35 -7.74
N LYS A 276 20.99 40.68 -7.84
CA LYS A 276 19.99 41.63 -8.35
C LYS A 276 20.36 42.25 -9.69
N SER A 277 21.48 41.82 -10.29
CA SER A 277 21.92 42.30 -11.59
C SER A 277 20.88 42.01 -12.68
N PRO A 278 20.49 42.98 -13.54
CA PRO A 278 19.60 42.71 -14.67
C PRO A 278 20.18 41.65 -15.62
N TYR A 279 21.51 41.63 -15.78
CA TYR A 279 22.23 40.60 -16.54
C TYR A 279 22.09 39.18 -15.93
N CYS A 280 21.90 39.06 -14.62
CA CYS A 280 21.57 37.77 -13.99
C CYS A 280 20.17 37.31 -14.42
N HIS A 281 19.18 38.21 -14.50
CA HIS A 281 17.85 37.89 -15.02
C HIS A 281 17.89 37.47 -16.49
N GLU A 282 18.66 38.17 -17.34
CA GLU A 282 18.84 37.79 -18.76
C GLU A 282 19.46 36.39 -18.90
N LEU A 283 20.49 36.07 -18.10
CA LEU A 283 21.09 34.74 -18.08
C LEU A 283 20.14 33.65 -17.55
N LYS A 284 19.23 33.97 -16.61
CA LYS A 284 18.21 33.06 -16.10
C LYS A 284 17.20 32.71 -17.19
N GLU A 285 16.63 33.71 -17.87
CA GLU A 285 15.71 33.51 -19.00
C GLU A 285 16.38 32.72 -20.13
N LEU A 286 17.60 33.10 -20.52
CA LEU A 286 18.37 32.41 -21.55
C LEU A 286 18.62 30.92 -21.20
N PHE A 287 18.92 30.61 -19.94
CA PHE A 287 19.12 29.22 -19.51
C PHE A 287 17.81 28.42 -19.58
N VAL A 288 16.69 28.98 -19.13
CA VAL A 288 15.37 28.33 -19.20
C VAL A 288 14.92 28.13 -20.65
N ASP A 289 15.12 29.13 -21.51
CA ASP A 289 14.79 29.07 -22.94
C ASP A 289 15.62 28.01 -23.68
N GLU A 290 16.95 27.99 -23.47
CA GLU A 290 17.80 26.95 -24.06
C GLU A 290 17.52 25.56 -23.47
N CYS A 291 17.04 25.44 -22.22
CA CYS A 291 16.55 24.16 -21.67
C CYS A 291 15.30 23.60 -22.39
N HIS A 292 14.55 24.41 -23.14
CA HIS A 292 13.47 23.91 -24.01
C HIS A 292 14.00 23.34 -25.34
N ARG A 293 15.19 23.78 -25.80
CA ARG A 293 15.73 23.49 -27.14
C ARG A 293 16.92 22.54 -27.17
N ILE A 294 17.74 22.54 -26.12
CA ILE A 294 19.04 21.85 -26.07
C ILE A 294 19.08 20.91 -24.87
N CYS A 295 19.45 19.67 -25.12
CA CYS A 295 19.68 18.65 -24.11
C CYS A 295 20.85 19.02 -23.17
N LEU A 296 20.70 18.82 -21.86
CA LEU A 296 21.81 18.85 -20.89
C LEU A 296 22.73 17.62 -21.04
N LEU A 297 23.99 17.74 -20.61
CA LEU A 297 24.90 16.59 -20.48
C LEU A 297 24.45 15.69 -19.31
N ASP A 298 24.51 14.38 -19.49
CA ASP A 298 24.25 13.39 -18.42
C ASP A 298 25.43 13.26 -17.44
N GLU A 299 26.07 14.38 -17.09
CA GLU A 299 27.18 14.48 -16.15
C GLU A 299 26.68 14.99 -14.78
N ALA A 300 27.40 14.68 -13.69
CA ALA A 300 27.07 15.24 -12.39
C ALA A 300 27.31 16.76 -12.39
N LEU A 301 26.37 17.54 -11.86
CA LEU A 301 26.53 18.99 -11.72
C LEU A 301 27.47 19.33 -10.55
N GLU A 302 28.18 20.45 -10.66
CA GLU A 302 28.98 20.98 -9.56
C GLU A 302 28.04 21.31 -8.37
N CYS A 303 28.34 20.79 -7.18
CA CYS A 303 27.45 20.92 -6.03
C CYS A 303 27.72 22.24 -5.29
N THR A 304 26.99 23.30 -5.65
CA THR A 304 27.04 24.60 -4.93
C THR A 304 25.63 25.12 -4.61
N PRO A 305 25.46 25.98 -3.60
CA PRO A 305 24.16 26.55 -3.24
C PRO A 305 23.51 27.34 -4.39
N GLU A 306 24.30 28.03 -5.21
CA GLU A 306 23.79 28.80 -6.34
C GLU A 306 23.28 27.87 -7.45
N ILE A 307 23.94 26.72 -7.66
CA ILE A 307 23.46 25.71 -8.61
C ILE A 307 22.17 25.05 -8.10
N ALA A 308 22.03 24.82 -6.79
CA ALA A 308 20.77 24.36 -6.21
C ALA A 308 19.62 25.37 -6.46
N GLU A 309 19.86 26.67 -6.20
CA GLU A 309 18.90 27.75 -6.48
C GLU A 309 18.51 27.80 -7.96
N ILE A 310 19.49 27.70 -8.88
CA ILE A 310 19.22 27.66 -10.33
C ILE A 310 18.38 26.44 -10.69
N ILE A 311 18.72 25.23 -10.22
CA ILE A 311 17.98 24.02 -10.54
C ILE A 311 16.52 24.15 -10.06
N GLU A 312 16.30 24.59 -8.81
CA GLU A 312 14.96 24.72 -8.26
C GLU A 312 14.12 25.74 -9.05
N MET A 313 14.71 26.91 -9.32
CA MET A 313 14.09 27.96 -10.12
C MET A 313 13.75 27.45 -11.53
N THR A 314 14.68 26.77 -12.20
CA THR A 314 14.46 26.20 -13.55
C THR A 314 13.35 25.15 -13.53
N LEU A 315 13.31 24.25 -12.54
CA LEU A 315 12.22 23.27 -12.41
C LEU A 315 10.86 23.97 -12.26
N ASN A 316 10.76 25.04 -11.47
CA ASN A 316 9.52 25.81 -11.30
C ASN A 316 9.06 26.48 -12.61
N HIS A 317 9.98 26.95 -13.46
CA HIS A 317 9.64 27.57 -14.76
C HIS A 317 9.28 26.52 -15.84
N LEU A 318 10.00 25.41 -15.89
CA LEU A 318 9.78 24.35 -16.87
C LEU A 318 8.51 23.54 -16.60
N ASP A 319 8.09 23.41 -15.33
CA ASP A 319 7.02 22.49 -14.93
C ASP A 319 5.75 22.64 -15.78
N ARG A 320 5.20 23.85 -15.91
CA ARG A 320 3.93 24.03 -16.63
C ARG A 320 4.01 23.51 -18.06
N SER A 321 5.08 23.85 -18.77
CA SER A 321 5.36 23.37 -20.12
C SER A 321 5.51 21.85 -20.16
N VAL A 322 6.20 21.27 -19.16
CA VAL A 322 6.37 19.82 -18.98
C VAL A 322 5.03 19.13 -18.77
N GLN A 323 4.16 19.62 -17.87
CA GLN A 323 2.84 19.04 -17.63
C GLN A 323 1.95 19.13 -18.86
N GLU A 324 1.89 20.30 -19.52
CA GLU A 324 1.10 20.47 -20.76
C GLU A 324 1.57 19.52 -21.87
N ARG A 325 2.89 19.37 -22.05
CA ARG A 325 3.47 18.46 -23.05
C ARG A 325 3.25 17.00 -22.70
N TYR A 326 3.50 16.61 -21.45
CA TYR A 326 3.32 15.24 -20.97
C TYR A 326 1.84 14.81 -21.06
N THR A 327 0.91 15.70 -20.69
CA THR A 327 -0.54 15.51 -20.86
C THR A 327 -0.90 15.24 -22.32
N LYS A 328 -0.39 16.05 -23.27
CA LYS A 328 -0.61 15.85 -24.71
C LYS A 328 -0.09 14.50 -25.20
N ILE A 329 1.06 14.04 -24.70
CA ILE A 329 1.61 12.70 -25.01
C ILE A 329 0.70 11.59 -24.45
N GLN A 330 0.27 11.67 -23.18
CA GLN A 330 -0.61 10.66 -22.59
C GLN A 330 -1.99 10.59 -23.28
N ASN A 331 -2.55 11.74 -23.65
CA ASN A 331 -3.79 11.80 -24.43
C ASN A 331 -3.61 11.16 -25.82
N SER A 332 -2.48 11.41 -26.47
CA SER A 332 -2.15 10.82 -27.78
C SER A 332 -1.94 9.30 -27.70
N ASN A 333 -1.24 8.82 -26.67
CA ASN A 333 -1.08 7.40 -26.38
C ASN A 333 -2.43 6.70 -26.17
N TYR A 334 -3.32 7.29 -25.37
CA TYR A 334 -4.67 6.76 -25.17
C TYR A 334 -5.47 6.70 -26.48
N ASN A 335 -5.46 7.79 -27.26
CA ASN A 335 -6.16 7.83 -28.55
C ASN A 335 -5.63 6.76 -29.51
N ILE A 336 -4.31 6.53 -29.54
CA ILE A 336 -3.70 5.44 -30.33
C ILE A 336 -4.19 4.08 -29.83
N LEU A 337 -4.20 3.83 -28.52
CA LEU A 337 -4.68 2.56 -27.97
C LEU A 337 -6.17 2.34 -28.28
N SER A 338 -7.00 3.38 -28.16
CA SER A 338 -8.43 3.34 -28.49
C SER A 338 -8.69 3.06 -29.97
N MET A 339 -7.99 3.75 -30.87
CA MET A 339 -8.10 3.51 -32.32
C MET A 339 -7.56 2.13 -32.72
N PHE A 340 -6.49 1.67 -32.07
CA PHE A 340 -5.95 0.33 -32.28
C PHE A 340 -6.97 -0.73 -31.86
N VAL A 341 -7.55 -0.64 -30.67
CA VAL A 341 -8.57 -1.57 -30.19
C VAL A 341 -9.82 -1.55 -31.09
N PHE A 342 -10.26 -0.38 -31.55
CA PHE A 342 -11.34 -0.27 -32.55
C PHE A 342 -10.98 -0.96 -33.88
N MET A 343 -9.73 -0.83 -34.35
CA MET A 343 -9.23 -1.55 -35.53
C MET A 343 -9.24 -3.07 -35.32
N LEU A 344 -8.87 -3.59 -34.13
CA LEU A 344 -8.94 -5.03 -33.83
C LEU A 344 -10.38 -5.56 -33.90
N ILE A 345 -11.33 -4.83 -33.31
CA ILE A 345 -12.76 -5.16 -33.31
C ILE A 345 -13.30 -5.31 -34.74
N ASN A 346 -12.89 -4.42 -35.64
CA ASN A 346 -13.36 -4.39 -37.02
C ASN A 346 -12.64 -5.40 -37.94
N ASN A 347 -11.62 -6.11 -37.44
CA ASN A 347 -10.85 -7.10 -38.20
C ASN A 347 -11.22 -8.56 -37.89
N ASN A 348 -12.45 -8.76 -37.40
CA ASN A 348 -13.09 -10.04 -37.08
C ASN A 348 -12.26 -10.91 -36.13
N LEU A 349 -11.86 -10.33 -35.00
CA LEU A 349 -11.37 -11.08 -33.85
C LEU A 349 -12.52 -11.89 -33.23
N THR A 350 -12.33 -13.20 -33.10
CA THR A 350 -13.30 -14.12 -32.48
C THR A 350 -13.44 -13.89 -30.98
N VAL A 351 -14.63 -14.11 -30.44
CA VAL A 351 -14.95 -13.88 -29.02
C VAL A 351 -14.47 -15.01 -28.10
N ASP A 352 -14.67 -16.26 -28.52
CA ASP A 352 -14.08 -17.46 -27.92
C ASP A 352 -13.64 -18.40 -29.05
N ALA A 353 -12.83 -19.42 -28.74
CA ALA A 353 -12.45 -20.47 -29.69
C ALA A 353 -11.93 -21.74 -28.99
N GLU A 354 -11.86 -22.85 -29.75
CA GLU A 354 -11.30 -24.12 -29.26
C GLU A 354 -9.82 -24.01 -28.84
N PRO A 355 -9.36 -24.82 -27.85
CA PRO A 355 -7.98 -24.82 -27.37
C PRO A 355 -6.97 -25.09 -28.49
N ARG A 356 -5.84 -24.37 -28.49
CA ARG A 356 -4.72 -24.69 -29.37
C ARG A 356 -3.72 -25.65 -28.73
N SER A 357 -3.07 -26.43 -29.58
CA SER A 357 -1.98 -27.31 -29.20
C SER A 357 -0.81 -26.55 -28.57
N LYS A 358 0.05 -27.29 -27.86
CA LYS A 358 1.26 -26.77 -27.25
C LYS A 358 2.22 -26.21 -28.32
N PRO A 359 2.94 -25.10 -28.06
CA PRO A 359 3.89 -24.55 -29.00
C PRO A 359 5.06 -25.52 -29.22
N ILE A 360 5.56 -25.55 -30.45
CA ILE A 360 6.82 -26.21 -30.77
C ILE A 360 7.95 -25.31 -30.25
N ILE A 361 8.78 -25.82 -29.35
CA ILE A 361 9.90 -25.07 -28.78
C ILE A 361 11.19 -25.75 -29.23
N HIS A 362 11.94 -25.07 -30.09
CA HIS A 362 13.28 -25.50 -30.51
C HIS A 362 14.23 -25.66 -29.32
N GLU A 363 15.13 -26.65 -29.38
CA GLU A 363 16.06 -26.97 -28.28
C GLU A 363 16.95 -25.79 -27.88
N ASP A 364 17.35 -24.96 -28.86
CA ASP A 364 18.10 -23.72 -28.67
C ASP A 364 17.48 -22.75 -27.64
N TYR A 365 16.16 -22.86 -27.42
CA TYR A 365 15.40 -21.98 -26.53
C TYR A 365 14.96 -22.65 -25.23
N LYS A 366 15.49 -23.84 -24.89
CA LYS A 366 15.15 -24.63 -23.71
C LYS A 366 15.20 -23.83 -22.39
N TYR A 367 16.19 -22.96 -22.22
CA TYR A 367 16.32 -22.08 -21.04
C TYR A 367 15.21 -21.02 -20.92
N GLN A 368 14.58 -20.65 -22.04
CA GLN A 368 13.47 -19.68 -22.09
C GLN A 368 12.09 -20.38 -22.26
N ALA A 369 12.04 -21.72 -22.17
CA ALA A 369 10.81 -22.48 -22.38
C ALA A 369 9.66 -22.11 -21.43
N LYS A 370 9.94 -21.66 -20.20
CA LYS A 370 8.90 -21.16 -19.27
C LYS A 370 8.28 -19.85 -19.79
N ALA A 371 9.12 -18.90 -20.21
CA ALA A 371 8.68 -17.62 -20.79
C ALA A 371 7.88 -17.84 -22.08
N LEU A 372 8.41 -18.66 -23.00
CA LEU A 372 7.73 -19.01 -24.26
C LEU A 372 6.36 -19.65 -24.02
N LYS A 373 6.24 -20.60 -23.07
CA LYS A 373 4.94 -21.20 -22.72
C LYS A 373 3.97 -20.19 -22.12
N THR A 374 4.43 -19.28 -21.26
CA THR A 374 3.58 -18.24 -20.66
C THR A 374 3.11 -17.23 -21.71
N VAL A 375 3.99 -16.77 -22.60
CA VAL A 375 3.65 -15.85 -23.71
C VAL A 375 2.73 -16.52 -24.73
N TRP A 376 2.93 -17.81 -25.04
CA TRP A 376 2.02 -18.56 -25.90
C TRP A 376 0.60 -18.64 -25.34
N LEU A 377 0.46 -19.03 -24.07
CA LEU A 377 -0.85 -19.10 -23.40
C LEU A 377 -1.52 -17.72 -23.32
N LEU A 378 -0.72 -16.67 -23.09
CA LEU A 378 -1.20 -15.28 -23.06
C LEU A 378 -1.72 -14.83 -24.45
N THR A 379 -0.98 -15.06 -25.54
CA THR A 379 -1.46 -14.66 -26.89
C THR A 379 -2.56 -15.57 -27.42
N ALA A 380 -2.57 -16.86 -27.04
CA ALA A 380 -3.66 -17.78 -27.33
C ALA A 380 -4.95 -17.47 -26.58
N CYS A 381 -4.88 -16.63 -25.53
CA CYS A 381 -5.97 -16.32 -24.60
C CYS A 381 -6.48 -17.55 -23.82
N GLN A 382 -5.57 -18.46 -23.45
CA GLN A 382 -5.88 -19.71 -22.74
C GLN A 382 -5.28 -19.72 -21.33
N SER A 383 -6.09 -20.04 -20.31
CA SER A 383 -5.60 -20.13 -18.92
C SER A 383 -4.76 -21.39 -18.64
N SER A 384 -4.90 -22.42 -19.46
CA SER A 384 -4.08 -23.64 -19.56
C SER A 384 -4.22 -24.23 -20.96
N PHE A 385 -3.31 -25.12 -21.40
CA PHE A 385 -3.31 -25.67 -22.77
C PHE A 385 -4.63 -26.32 -23.19
N ASP A 386 -5.37 -26.89 -22.24
CA ASP A 386 -6.63 -27.60 -22.47
C ASP A 386 -7.87 -26.71 -22.21
N ALA A 387 -7.68 -25.44 -21.83
CA ALA A 387 -8.76 -24.48 -21.62
C ALA A 387 -9.19 -23.82 -22.95
N LYS A 388 -10.49 -23.52 -23.07
CA LYS A 388 -11.04 -22.68 -24.16
C LYS A 388 -10.28 -21.35 -24.25
N ARG A 389 -10.26 -20.77 -25.44
CA ARG A 389 -9.69 -19.43 -25.70
C ARG A 389 -10.76 -18.39 -25.39
N GLU A 390 -10.46 -17.46 -24.48
CA GLU A 390 -11.39 -16.44 -23.99
C GLU A 390 -10.83 -15.03 -24.26
N PHE A 391 -11.38 -14.32 -25.25
CA PHE A 391 -10.84 -13.02 -25.69
C PHE A 391 -11.43 -11.85 -24.89
N ASP A 392 -11.04 -11.76 -23.60
CA ASP A 392 -11.31 -10.61 -22.73
C ASP A 392 -10.09 -9.67 -22.71
N PHE A 393 -10.24 -8.46 -23.25
CA PHE A 393 -9.14 -7.48 -23.32
C PHE A 393 -8.73 -6.89 -21.96
N ALA A 394 -9.63 -6.82 -20.98
CA ALA A 394 -9.28 -6.37 -19.63
C ALA A 394 -8.42 -7.42 -18.92
N ILE A 395 -8.78 -8.70 -19.04
CA ILE A 395 -8.00 -9.83 -18.51
C ILE A 395 -6.66 -9.97 -19.25
N ILE A 396 -6.63 -9.89 -20.59
CA ILE A 396 -5.38 -9.89 -21.37
C ILE A 396 -4.48 -8.74 -20.90
N ALA A 397 -5.03 -7.53 -20.72
CA ALA A 397 -4.27 -6.37 -20.29
C ALA A 397 -3.70 -6.49 -18.88
N GLN A 398 -4.45 -7.10 -17.95
CA GLN A 398 -3.98 -7.42 -16.60
C GLN A 398 -2.89 -8.49 -16.64
N ARG A 399 -3.13 -9.62 -17.30
CA ARG A 399 -2.15 -10.71 -17.42
C ARG A 399 -0.85 -10.25 -18.09
N ALA A 400 -0.93 -9.41 -19.13
CA ALA A 400 0.22 -8.81 -19.80
C ALA A 400 1.05 -7.91 -18.86
N LEU A 401 0.39 -7.10 -18.03
CA LEU A 401 1.06 -6.26 -17.05
C LEU A 401 1.67 -7.09 -15.90
N GLY A 402 0.97 -8.13 -15.42
CA GLY A 402 1.42 -8.96 -14.31
C GLY A 402 2.39 -10.10 -14.65
N VAL A 403 2.74 -10.31 -15.93
CA VAL A 403 3.94 -11.09 -16.29
C VAL A 403 5.22 -10.26 -16.22
N LEU A 404 5.16 -8.92 -16.21
CA LEU A 404 6.35 -8.05 -16.18
C LEU A 404 7.28 -8.24 -14.96
N PRO A 405 6.83 -8.64 -13.75
CA PRO A 405 7.73 -8.97 -12.67
C PRO A 405 8.61 -10.19 -12.98
N SER A 406 8.09 -11.20 -13.70
CA SER A 406 8.83 -12.43 -14.03
C SER A 406 9.58 -12.35 -15.36
N TYR A 407 9.12 -11.55 -16.32
CA TYR A 407 9.68 -11.43 -17.66
C TYR A 407 9.70 -9.97 -18.11
N SER A 408 10.88 -9.42 -18.39
CA SER A 408 11.00 -8.05 -18.86
C SER A 408 10.27 -7.84 -20.19
N TYR A 409 9.85 -6.60 -20.47
CA TYR A 409 9.19 -6.28 -21.74
C TYR A 409 10.04 -6.68 -22.96
N LEU A 410 11.37 -6.54 -22.87
CA LEU A 410 12.29 -6.98 -23.92
C LEU A 410 12.25 -8.51 -24.15
N GLU A 411 12.19 -9.31 -23.07
CA GLU A 411 12.06 -10.76 -23.18
C GLU A 411 10.71 -11.18 -23.74
N ILE A 412 9.63 -10.48 -23.40
CA ILE A 412 8.29 -10.68 -23.98
C ILE A 412 8.34 -10.41 -25.49
N LEU A 413 8.95 -9.31 -25.95
CA LEU A 413 9.13 -9.04 -27.38
C LEU A 413 9.94 -10.14 -28.09
N VAL A 414 11.01 -10.64 -27.48
CA VAL A 414 11.81 -11.74 -28.03
C VAL A 414 11.01 -13.05 -28.09
N CYS A 415 10.18 -13.34 -27.08
CA CYS A 415 9.30 -14.51 -27.07
C CYS A 415 8.21 -14.40 -28.16
N ILE A 416 7.54 -13.24 -28.27
CA ILE A 416 6.56 -12.99 -29.34
C ILE A 416 7.22 -13.18 -30.70
N ARG A 417 8.38 -12.56 -30.94
CA ARG A 417 9.11 -12.65 -32.23
C ARG A 417 9.41 -14.10 -32.65
N ARG A 418 9.68 -14.99 -31.70
CA ARG A 418 9.97 -16.42 -31.98
C ARG A 418 8.72 -17.26 -32.20
N LEU A 419 7.62 -16.94 -31.52
CA LEU A 419 6.35 -17.68 -31.62
C LEU A 419 5.45 -17.16 -32.75
N TYR A 420 5.75 -15.97 -33.30
CA TYR A 420 4.92 -15.30 -34.30
C TYR A 420 4.65 -16.11 -35.57
N PRO A 421 5.60 -16.89 -36.14
CA PRO A 421 5.32 -17.73 -37.31
C PRO A 421 4.18 -18.73 -37.08
N ASP A 422 4.14 -19.35 -35.90
CA ASP A 422 3.18 -20.40 -35.51
C ASP A 422 1.81 -19.86 -35.04
N PHE A 423 1.72 -18.55 -34.80
CA PHE A 423 0.47 -17.91 -34.36
C PHE A 423 -0.60 -17.90 -35.46
N ASP A 424 -1.87 -18.15 -35.08
CA ASP A 424 -2.99 -17.76 -35.94
C ASP A 424 -3.22 -16.25 -35.98
N ARG A 425 -4.13 -15.83 -36.86
CA ARG A 425 -4.54 -14.42 -37.00
C ARG A 425 -4.94 -13.80 -35.66
N ALA A 426 -5.68 -14.52 -34.82
CA ALA A 426 -6.13 -13.98 -33.53
C ALA A 426 -4.97 -13.85 -32.52
N GLN A 427 -4.07 -14.83 -32.44
CA GLN A 427 -2.83 -14.74 -31.66
C GLN A 427 -1.94 -13.58 -32.11
N LYS A 428 -1.83 -13.34 -33.43
CA LYS A 428 -1.08 -12.21 -34.01
C LYS A 428 -1.69 -10.85 -33.65
N LEU A 429 -3.02 -10.74 -33.66
CA LEU A 429 -3.73 -9.53 -33.21
C LEU A 429 -3.55 -9.27 -31.71
N VAL A 430 -3.73 -10.29 -30.88
CA VAL A 430 -3.53 -10.20 -29.42
C VAL A 430 -2.07 -9.90 -29.07
N ALA A 431 -1.11 -10.51 -29.76
CA ALA A 431 0.32 -10.21 -29.59
C ALA A 431 0.62 -8.73 -29.86
N ASN A 432 0.10 -8.17 -30.96
CA ASN A 432 0.31 -6.75 -31.27
C ASN A 432 -0.43 -5.81 -30.30
N PHE A 433 -1.58 -6.19 -29.75
CA PHE A 433 -2.23 -5.47 -28.64
C PHE A 433 -1.32 -5.42 -27.40
N ILE A 434 -0.77 -6.57 -26.99
CA ILE A 434 0.15 -6.66 -25.84
C ILE A 434 1.40 -5.81 -26.08
N VAL A 435 1.99 -5.85 -27.28
CA VAL A 435 3.13 -5.01 -27.67
C VAL A 435 2.78 -3.52 -27.52
N LEU A 436 1.65 -3.06 -28.07
CA LEU A 436 1.26 -1.65 -28.00
C LEU A 436 0.95 -1.20 -26.56
N GLN A 437 0.17 -1.99 -25.82
CA GLN A 437 -0.20 -1.69 -24.44
C GLN A 437 1.04 -1.61 -23.54
N LEU A 438 1.92 -2.62 -23.60
CA LEU A 438 3.14 -2.64 -22.80
C LEU A 438 4.13 -1.56 -23.22
N LEU A 439 4.20 -1.18 -24.51
CA LEU A 439 4.98 -0.02 -24.95
C LEU A 439 4.54 1.28 -24.27
N ILE A 440 3.22 1.54 -24.23
CA ILE A 440 2.65 2.74 -23.60
C ILE A 440 2.88 2.71 -22.08
N TYR A 441 2.78 1.55 -21.43
CA TYR A 441 2.95 1.43 -19.98
C TYR A 441 4.43 1.42 -19.56
N HIS A 442 5.34 0.94 -20.41
CA HIS A 442 6.76 0.76 -20.08
C HIS A 442 7.46 2.07 -19.70
N VAL A 443 7.13 3.19 -20.35
CA VAL A 443 7.76 4.48 -20.03
C VAL A 443 7.24 5.05 -18.69
N ASN A 444 6.08 4.59 -18.21
CA ASN A 444 5.63 4.90 -16.86
C ASN A 444 6.38 4.08 -15.80
N ASP A 445 6.79 2.83 -16.07
CA ASP A 445 7.71 2.10 -15.20
C ASP A 445 9.07 2.79 -15.14
N LYS A 446 9.70 3.04 -16.30
CA LYS A 446 11.04 3.64 -16.43
C LYS A 446 11.11 4.63 -17.59
N VAL A 447 11.44 5.89 -17.28
CA VAL A 447 11.64 6.98 -18.26
C VAL A 447 12.99 6.85 -18.98
N ASN A 448 13.28 5.69 -19.59
CA ASN A 448 14.45 5.48 -20.46
C ASN A 448 14.29 4.26 -21.40
N PRO A 449 13.88 4.45 -22.67
CA PRO A 449 13.83 3.39 -23.67
C PRO A 449 15.22 3.11 -24.24
N PHE A 450 15.82 1.98 -23.84
CA PHE A 450 17.11 1.51 -24.35
C PHE A 450 17.12 1.34 -25.89
N PRO A 451 18.26 1.56 -26.59
CA PRO A 451 18.34 1.43 -28.05
C PRO A 451 17.81 0.09 -28.61
N THR A 452 18.02 -0.99 -27.87
CA THR A 452 17.56 -2.35 -28.18
C THR A 452 16.04 -2.47 -28.33
N LEU A 453 15.25 -1.62 -27.65
CA LEU A 453 13.78 -1.64 -27.73
C LEU A 453 13.31 -1.27 -29.14
N LYS A 454 13.82 -0.17 -29.71
CA LYS A 454 13.48 0.26 -31.08
C LYS A 454 13.84 -0.81 -32.11
N MET A 455 14.94 -1.53 -31.89
CA MET A 455 15.35 -2.66 -32.74
C MET A 455 14.38 -3.85 -32.65
N GLN A 456 13.98 -4.29 -31.44
CA GLN A 456 13.00 -5.38 -31.32
C GLN A 456 11.63 -5.01 -31.88
N LEU A 457 11.16 -3.77 -31.67
CA LEU A 457 9.92 -3.27 -32.27
C LEU A 457 10.00 -3.28 -33.81
N ARG A 458 11.13 -2.90 -34.41
CA ARG A 458 11.34 -3.00 -35.86
C ARG A 458 11.23 -4.45 -36.36
N PHE A 459 11.75 -5.44 -35.62
CA PHE A 459 11.60 -6.86 -35.98
C PHE A 459 10.14 -7.34 -35.88
N ILE A 460 9.37 -6.89 -34.89
CA ILE A 460 7.92 -7.16 -34.82
C ILE A 460 7.22 -6.52 -36.03
N CYS A 461 7.54 -5.27 -36.37
CA CYS A 461 6.95 -4.61 -37.53
C CYS A 461 7.27 -5.35 -38.85
N GLN A 462 8.47 -5.93 -38.99
CA GLN A 462 8.80 -6.76 -40.15
C GLN A 462 7.96 -8.05 -40.20
N LEU A 463 7.78 -8.74 -39.08
CA LEU A 463 6.92 -9.93 -39.00
C LEU A 463 5.45 -9.63 -39.31
N ASN A 464 4.95 -8.44 -38.96
CA ASN A 464 3.59 -8.03 -39.28
C ASN A 464 3.31 -7.97 -40.80
N VAL A 465 4.33 -7.68 -41.62
CA VAL A 465 4.21 -7.55 -43.09
C VAL A 465 4.86 -8.69 -43.87
N ASP A 466 5.33 -9.74 -43.20
CA ASP A 466 5.88 -10.94 -43.85
C ASP A 466 4.86 -11.59 -44.79
N GLU A 467 5.30 -11.99 -45.98
CA GLU A 467 4.41 -12.49 -47.05
C GLU A 467 3.71 -13.82 -46.68
N HIS A 468 4.34 -14.64 -45.86
CA HIS A 468 3.84 -15.99 -45.50
C HIS A 468 3.26 -16.04 -44.08
N HIS A 469 3.86 -15.32 -43.14
CA HIS A 469 3.54 -15.38 -41.72
C HIS A 469 2.92 -14.10 -41.17
N GLY A 470 2.86 -13.02 -41.96
CA GLY A 470 2.36 -11.72 -41.52
C GLY A 470 0.83 -11.59 -41.52
N LEU A 471 0.39 -10.34 -41.57
CA LEU A 471 -1.01 -9.91 -41.64
C LEU A 471 -1.27 -9.06 -42.91
N GLY A 472 -0.29 -8.94 -43.82
CA GLY A 472 -0.37 -8.13 -45.03
C GLY A 472 -0.69 -6.66 -44.73
N LYS A 473 -1.66 -6.08 -45.46
CA LYS A 473 -2.12 -4.69 -45.28
C LYS A 473 -2.57 -4.37 -43.84
N LEU A 474 -3.12 -5.34 -43.12
CA LEU A 474 -3.48 -5.15 -41.71
C LEU A 474 -2.23 -5.01 -40.83
N GLY A 475 -1.16 -5.72 -41.18
CA GLY A 475 0.15 -5.55 -40.57
C GLY A 475 0.75 -4.15 -40.80
N GLU A 476 0.57 -3.58 -42.00
CA GLU A 476 0.98 -2.20 -42.30
C GLU A 476 0.23 -1.19 -41.42
N GLN A 477 -1.09 -1.37 -41.25
CA GLN A 477 -1.91 -0.53 -40.36
C GLN A 477 -1.48 -0.65 -38.89
N ILE A 478 -1.25 -1.88 -38.41
CA ILE A 478 -0.71 -2.15 -37.07
C ILE A 478 0.64 -1.45 -36.88
N ASN A 479 1.52 -1.54 -37.87
CA ASN A 479 2.85 -0.91 -37.84
C ASN A 479 2.76 0.62 -37.77
N ALA A 480 1.77 1.25 -38.42
CA ALA A 480 1.56 2.69 -38.31
C ALA A 480 1.27 3.11 -36.86
N TYR A 481 0.40 2.38 -36.16
CA TYR A 481 0.12 2.62 -34.74
C TYR A 481 1.34 2.36 -33.85
N LEU A 482 2.05 1.23 -34.05
CA LEU A 482 3.26 0.89 -33.30
C LEU A 482 4.38 1.94 -33.49
N ASN A 483 4.60 2.40 -34.72
CA ASN A 483 5.60 3.43 -35.03
C ASN A 483 5.23 4.78 -34.38
N LYS A 484 3.95 5.20 -34.48
CA LYS A 484 3.47 6.45 -33.86
C LYS A 484 3.59 6.41 -32.33
N ALA A 485 3.19 5.30 -31.71
CA ALA A 485 3.37 5.08 -30.28
C ALA A 485 4.86 5.07 -29.90
N THR A 486 5.73 4.44 -30.70
CA THR A 486 7.17 4.42 -30.46
C THR A 486 7.76 5.84 -30.49
N GLN A 487 7.41 6.65 -31.50
CA GLN A 487 7.87 8.04 -31.61
C GLN A 487 7.45 8.88 -30.38
N LEU A 488 6.17 8.84 -30.01
CA LEU A 488 5.63 9.58 -28.86
C LEU A 488 6.29 9.15 -27.53
N ASN A 489 6.44 7.85 -27.30
CA ASN A 489 7.02 7.34 -26.06
C ASN A 489 8.55 7.56 -26.00
N MET A 490 9.24 7.62 -27.14
CA MET A 490 10.65 8.02 -27.20
C MET A 490 10.87 9.53 -26.98
N ALA A 491 9.85 10.38 -27.22
CA ALA A 491 9.95 11.82 -26.93
C ALA A 491 10.16 12.09 -25.43
N LEU A 492 9.52 11.29 -24.55
CA LEU A 492 9.62 11.39 -23.08
C LEU A 492 11.06 11.34 -22.54
N SER A 493 12.01 10.76 -23.29
CA SER A 493 13.41 10.65 -22.91
C SER A 493 14.39 11.34 -23.89
N ARG A 494 13.89 12.01 -24.92
CA ARG A 494 14.71 12.64 -25.99
C ARG A 494 14.40 14.12 -26.21
N GLU A 495 13.16 14.52 -25.97
CA GLU A 495 12.74 15.92 -26.09
C GLU A 495 13.44 16.74 -24.99
N PRO A 496 14.15 17.83 -25.34
CA PRO A 496 14.99 18.57 -24.40
C PRO A 496 14.24 18.99 -23.14
N LEU A 497 13.05 19.59 -23.28
CA LEU A 497 12.18 20.01 -22.17
C LEU A 497 11.96 18.91 -21.12
N LEU A 498 11.49 17.74 -21.57
CA LEU A 498 11.14 16.61 -20.70
C LEU A 498 12.39 15.94 -20.12
N ARG A 499 13.42 15.71 -20.95
CA ARG A 499 14.67 15.10 -20.53
C ARG A 499 15.43 15.98 -19.53
N ASN A 500 15.50 17.28 -19.77
CA ASN A 500 16.16 18.24 -18.89
C ASN A 500 15.43 18.36 -17.55
N PHE A 501 14.10 18.44 -17.55
CA PHE A 501 13.31 18.43 -16.31
C PHE A 501 13.58 17.15 -15.49
N HIS A 502 13.48 15.96 -16.11
CA HIS A 502 13.74 14.70 -15.42
C HIS A 502 15.18 14.60 -14.88
N PHE A 503 16.17 15.06 -15.67
CA PHE A 503 17.56 15.12 -15.24
C PHE A 503 17.77 16.07 -14.05
N LEU A 504 17.30 17.31 -14.14
CA LEU A 504 17.42 18.33 -13.09
C LEU A 504 16.75 17.90 -11.79
N ASN A 505 15.53 17.34 -11.89
CA ASN A 505 14.77 16.78 -10.77
C ASN A 505 15.52 15.60 -10.10
N ARG A 506 16.36 14.87 -10.85
CA ARG A 506 17.24 13.83 -10.29
C ARG A 506 18.54 14.40 -9.68
N GLN A 507 19.09 15.49 -10.23
CA GLN A 507 20.32 16.10 -9.71
C GLN A 507 20.11 16.73 -8.33
N ILE A 508 19.02 17.49 -8.14
CA ILE A 508 18.75 18.19 -6.87
C ILE A 508 18.54 17.25 -5.67
N ASN A 509 18.12 16.01 -5.94
CA ASN A 509 17.92 14.96 -4.93
C ASN A 509 19.15 14.03 -4.77
N GLN A 510 20.34 14.43 -5.26
CA GLN A 510 21.58 13.69 -4.94
C GLN A 510 22.01 13.95 -3.49
N PRO A 511 22.66 12.98 -2.81
CA PRO A 511 23.06 13.15 -1.42
C PRO A 511 23.96 14.36 -1.14
N THR A 512 24.76 14.80 -2.13
CA THR A 512 25.59 16.00 -2.02
C THR A 512 24.76 17.28 -1.93
N PHE A 513 23.69 17.41 -2.74
CA PHE A 513 22.80 18.56 -2.70
C PHE A 513 21.93 18.55 -1.43
N VAL A 514 21.36 17.41 -1.07
CA VAL A 514 20.50 17.26 0.11
C VAL A 514 21.24 17.55 1.42
N ARG A 515 22.57 17.32 1.50
CA ARG A 515 23.40 17.73 2.67
C ARG A 515 23.56 19.24 2.85
N MET A 516 23.22 20.06 1.86
CA MET A 516 23.25 21.53 1.99
C MET A 516 21.94 22.12 2.53
N ASN A 517 20.89 21.30 2.66
CA ASN A 517 19.59 21.71 3.19
C ASN A 517 19.61 21.89 4.71
N GLN A 518 18.57 22.51 5.26
CA GLN A 518 18.38 22.60 6.71
C GLN A 518 18.19 21.20 7.34
N SER A 519 18.55 21.03 8.62
CA SER A 519 18.34 19.74 9.26
C SER A 519 16.86 19.47 9.55
N PHE A 520 16.40 18.27 9.19
CA PHE A 520 15.06 17.78 9.51
C PHE A 520 14.86 17.67 11.02
N ASP A 521 15.89 17.30 11.78
CA ASP A 521 15.79 17.20 13.24
C ASP A 521 15.58 18.58 13.88
N GLU A 522 16.32 19.59 13.41
CA GLU A 522 16.15 20.98 13.85
C GLU A 522 14.76 21.52 13.52
N LEU A 523 14.22 21.21 12.33
CA LEU A 523 12.86 21.56 11.94
C LEU A 523 11.81 20.96 12.90
N VAL A 524 11.94 19.67 13.24
CA VAL A 524 11.05 18.99 14.19
C VAL A 524 11.20 19.56 15.61
N ASN A 525 12.42 19.78 16.09
CA ASN A 525 12.68 20.39 17.41
C ASN A 525 12.09 21.81 17.52
N ASN A 526 12.25 22.62 16.47
CA ASN A 526 11.68 23.96 16.36
C ASN A 526 10.14 23.92 16.43
N ALA A 527 9.50 23.00 15.70
CA ALA A 527 8.05 22.81 15.76
C ALA A 527 7.54 22.36 17.14
N LEU A 528 8.27 21.46 17.82
CA LEU A 528 7.96 20.98 19.17
C LEU A 528 8.13 22.07 20.25
N SER A 529 9.02 23.05 20.03
CA SER A 529 9.18 24.21 20.92
C SER A 529 8.05 25.23 20.82
N LYS A 530 7.23 25.15 19.77
CA LYS A 530 6.17 26.10 19.42
C LYS A 530 4.78 25.58 19.80
N THR A 531 3.87 26.51 20.06
CA THR A 531 2.44 26.24 20.21
C THR A 531 1.78 26.03 18.83
N LYS A 532 0.68 25.26 18.76
CA LYS A 532 -0.15 25.02 17.56
C LYS A 532 -0.25 26.22 16.58
N LYS A 533 -0.67 27.39 17.07
CA LYS A 533 -0.84 28.61 16.25
C LYS A 533 0.45 29.14 15.61
N LYS A 534 1.63 28.79 16.13
CA LYS A 534 2.93 29.32 15.69
C LYS A 534 3.74 28.35 14.81
N ARG A 535 3.31 27.09 14.65
CA ARG A 535 4.06 26.02 13.96
C ARG A 535 3.45 25.53 12.64
N VAL A 536 2.47 26.26 12.11
CA VAL A 536 1.70 25.88 10.91
C VAL A 536 2.63 25.68 9.70
N HIS A 537 3.66 26.51 9.57
CA HIS A 537 4.64 26.40 8.48
C HIS A 537 5.48 25.13 8.61
N GLU A 538 6.00 24.84 9.80
CA GLU A 538 6.82 23.67 10.08
C GLU A 538 6.04 22.36 9.91
N VAL A 539 4.79 22.30 10.39
CA VAL A 539 3.89 21.16 10.16
C VAL A 539 3.65 20.94 8.66
N SER A 540 3.34 22.01 7.91
CA SER A 540 3.15 21.94 6.46
C SER A 540 4.43 21.49 5.73
N LEU A 541 5.60 21.90 6.21
CA LEU A 541 6.88 21.52 5.62
C LEU A 541 7.19 20.04 5.91
N ILE A 542 7.06 19.58 7.16
CA ILE A 542 7.27 18.17 7.52
C ILE A 542 6.31 17.25 6.75
N ALA A 543 5.03 17.63 6.62
CA ALA A 543 4.06 16.90 5.81
C ALA A 543 4.41 16.90 4.32
N SER A 544 5.07 17.95 3.81
CA SER A 544 5.60 18.00 2.45
C SER A 544 6.80 17.06 2.28
N GLU A 545 7.79 17.11 3.17
CA GLU A 545 8.98 16.26 3.10
C GLU A 545 8.63 14.76 3.17
N LEU A 546 7.70 14.38 4.05
CA LEU A 546 7.19 13.00 4.14
C LEU A 546 6.43 12.57 2.87
N ARG A 547 5.61 13.45 2.29
CA ARG A 547 4.95 13.22 1.00
C ARG A 547 5.95 13.10 -0.15
N MET A 548 7.03 13.90 -0.15
CA MET A 548 8.12 13.81 -1.13
C MET A 548 8.86 12.48 -1.05
N LEU A 549 9.06 11.92 0.15
CA LEU A 549 9.62 10.58 0.34
C LEU A 549 8.77 9.51 -0.36
N THR A 550 7.44 9.59 -0.24
CA THR A 550 6.49 8.69 -0.92
C THR A 550 6.47 8.88 -2.44
N ILE A 551 6.46 10.12 -2.94
CA ILE A 551 6.52 10.41 -4.38
C ILE A 551 7.84 9.90 -4.97
N TYR A 552 8.96 10.12 -4.29
CA TYR A 552 10.30 9.68 -4.68
C TYR A 552 10.41 8.14 -4.78
N LEU A 553 9.79 7.40 -3.85
CA LEU A 553 9.63 5.94 -3.97
C LEU A 553 8.91 5.60 -5.28
N TYR A 554 7.70 6.12 -5.49
CA TYR A 554 6.85 5.68 -6.60
C TYR A 554 7.42 6.06 -7.97
N GLN A 555 8.13 7.19 -8.09
CA GLN A 555 8.89 7.51 -9.30
C GLN A 555 9.96 6.45 -9.61
N ARG A 556 10.67 5.95 -8.58
CA ARG A 556 11.88 5.12 -8.74
C ARG A 556 11.68 3.61 -8.68
N VAL A 557 10.68 3.14 -7.94
CA VAL A 557 10.41 1.71 -7.78
C VAL A 557 10.11 1.08 -9.14
N SER A 558 10.74 -0.06 -9.42
CA SER A 558 10.61 -0.81 -10.66
C SER A 558 9.62 -1.97 -10.51
N ILE A 559 8.82 -2.28 -11.53
CA ILE A 559 7.90 -3.45 -11.51
C ILE A 559 8.63 -4.75 -11.10
N ALA A 560 9.88 -4.93 -11.55
CA ALA A 560 10.72 -6.08 -11.19
C ALA A 560 11.00 -6.25 -9.67
N GLU A 561 10.89 -5.17 -8.87
CA GLU A 561 11.04 -5.26 -7.41
C GLU A 561 9.87 -5.97 -6.73
N PHE A 562 8.72 -6.07 -7.42
CA PHE A 562 7.52 -6.80 -7.00
C PHE A 562 7.51 -8.27 -7.46
N ALA A 563 8.61 -8.79 -8.03
CA ALA A 563 8.70 -10.18 -8.47
C ALA A 563 8.85 -11.16 -7.29
N ASP A 564 8.21 -12.32 -7.39
CA ASP A 564 8.43 -13.52 -6.57
C ASP A 564 8.64 -13.26 -5.06
N SER A 565 7.89 -12.33 -4.47
CA SER A 565 8.01 -11.89 -3.06
C SER A 565 9.43 -11.49 -2.65
N ASN A 566 10.20 -10.88 -3.56
CA ASN A 566 11.62 -10.53 -3.40
C ASN A 566 11.92 -9.69 -2.14
N TRP A 567 10.99 -8.84 -1.71
CA TRP A 567 11.11 -8.02 -0.50
C TRP A 567 11.13 -8.83 0.81
N LEU A 568 10.71 -10.11 0.78
CA LEU A 568 10.76 -11.04 1.92
C LEU A 568 12.04 -11.89 1.94
N LYS A 569 12.88 -11.84 0.90
CA LYS A 569 14.08 -12.69 0.77
C LYS A 569 15.26 -12.12 1.55
N THR A 570 16.23 -12.98 1.87
CA THR A 570 17.47 -12.61 2.59
C THR A 570 18.28 -11.53 1.88
N ASN A 571 18.22 -11.49 0.55
CA ASN A 571 18.87 -10.50 -0.32
C ASN A 571 17.90 -9.40 -0.83
N LYS A 572 16.85 -9.07 -0.07
CA LYS A 572 15.85 -8.04 -0.43
C LYS A 572 16.46 -6.68 -0.84
N GLN A 573 17.60 -6.30 -0.27
CA GLN A 573 18.29 -5.05 -0.59
C GLN A 573 18.82 -5.00 -2.03
N THR A 574 19.08 -6.14 -2.68
CA THR A 574 19.51 -6.20 -4.09
C THR A 574 18.37 -6.51 -5.04
N LEU A 575 17.37 -7.29 -4.59
CA LEU A 575 16.22 -7.69 -5.42
C LEU A 575 15.07 -6.67 -5.44
N SER A 576 14.86 -5.96 -4.32
CA SER A 576 13.82 -4.96 -4.11
C SER A 576 14.39 -3.72 -3.39
N PRO A 577 15.41 -3.04 -3.95
CA PRO A 577 16.17 -2.00 -3.27
C PRO A 577 15.32 -0.82 -2.80
N HIS A 578 14.45 -0.24 -3.65
CA HIS A 578 13.67 0.93 -3.29
C HIS A 578 12.55 0.58 -2.31
N ILE A 579 11.91 -0.59 -2.48
CA ILE A 579 10.91 -1.10 -1.52
C ILE A 579 11.56 -1.32 -0.14
N SER A 580 12.74 -1.94 -0.09
CA SER A 580 13.47 -2.20 1.15
C SER A 580 13.88 -0.90 1.86
N LEU A 581 14.50 0.03 1.13
CA LEU A 581 14.93 1.32 1.67
C LEU A 581 13.76 2.16 2.19
N PHE A 582 12.64 2.20 1.49
CA PHE A 582 11.45 2.94 1.94
C PHE A 582 10.77 2.29 3.15
N THR A 583 10.71 0.96 3.21
CA THR A 583 10.16 0.24 4.37
C THR A 583 11.03 0.47 5.62
N GLU A 584 12.36 0.40 5.47
CA GLU A 584 13.30 0.76 6.54
C GLU A 584 13.14 2.22 6.98
N ALA A 585 12.96 3.14 6.02
CA ALA A 585 12.78 4.55 6.28
C ALA A 585 11.51 4.85 7.11
N LEU A 586 10.37 4.24 6.77
CA LEU A 586 9.14 4.38 7.56
C LEU A 586 9.32 3.80 8.97
N ASN A 587 9.97 2.64 9.13
CA ASN A 587 10.21 2.05 10.45
C ASN A 587 11.08 2.97 11.33
N LYS A 588 12.19 3.49 10.78
CA LYS A 588 13.05 4.46 11.47
C LYS A 588 12.31 5.74 11.83
N LEU A 589 11.48 6.29 10.92
CA LEU A 589 10.62 7.44 11.22
C LEU A 589 9.61 7.15 12.33
N SER A 590 9.05 5.95 12.39
CA SER A 590 8.10 5.54 13.44
C SER A 590 8.76 5.53 14.82
N THR A 591 9.95 4.92 14.91
CA THR A 591 10.80 4.99 16.12
C THR A 591 11.19 6.43 16.45
N TYR A 592 11.67 7.21 15.49
CA TYR A 592 12.08 8.60 15.66
C TYR A 592 10.97 9.50 16.23
N PHE A 593 9.77 9.49 15.65
CA PHE A 593 8.65 10.27 16.18
C PHE A 593 8.21 9.79 17.56
N THR A 594 8.25 8.47 17.82
CA THR A 594 7.99 7.90 19.15
C THR A 594 8.99 8.44 20.18
N GLU A 595 10.29 8.43 19.85
CA GLU A 595 11.35 8.96 20.70
C GLU A 595 11.18 10.47 20.94
N LYS A 596 10.93 11.26 19.89
CA LYS A 596 10.76 12.72 20.00
C LYS A 596 9.59 13.14 20.88
N ILE A 597 8.52 12.34 20.93
CA ILE A 597 7.38 12.58 21.83
C ILE A 597 7.74 12.19 23.28
N LEU A 598 8.32 11.01 23.49
CA LEU A 598 8.64 10.51 24.84
C LEU A 598 9.85 11.20 25.50
N THR A 599 10.69 11.87 24.70
CA THR A 599 11.80 12.70 25.20
C THR A 599 11.35 14.06 25.74
N GLN A 600 10.13 14.51 25.44
CA GLN A 600 9.60 15.79 25.95
C GLN A 600 9.50 15.83 27.49
N PRO A 601 9.56 17.04 28.09
CA PRO A 601 9.17 17.24 29.48
C PRO A 601 7.64 17.11 29.67
N GLU A 602 7.21 16.93 30.92
CA GLU A 602 5.81 16.76 31.31
C GLU A 602 4.89 17.87 30.79
N ASP A 603 5.36 19.12 30.79
CA ASP A 603 4.57 20.28 30.35
C ASP A 603 4.50 20.46 28.83
N ASN A 604 5.24 19.67 28.03
CA ASN A 604 5.23 19.76 26.56
C ASN A 604 4.74 18.46 25.87
N ILE A 605 4.57 17.34 26.57
CA ILE A 605 4.17 16.07 25.93
C ILE A 605 2.79 16.12 25.26
N GLN A 606 1.83 16.84 25.85
CA GLN A 606 0.51 17.10 25.25
C GLN A 606 0.65 17.92 23.95
N ASN A 607 1.49 18.95 23.96
CA ASN A 607 1.77 19.80 22.80
C ASN A 607 2.46 19.02 21.67
N ALA A 608 3.27 18.00 22.00
CA ALA A 608 3.94 17.11 21.06
C ALA A 608 3.01 16.05 20.44
N LEU A 609 2.09 15.47 21.21
CA LEU A 609 1.03 14.62 20.66
C LEU A 609 0.07 15.41 19.77
N GLN A 610 -0.27 16.65 20.15
CA GLN A 610 -1.03 17.56 19.30
C GLN A 610 -0.28 17.88 18.00
N PHE A 611 1.03 18.13 18.05
CA PHE A 611 1.87 18.31 16.86
C PHE A 611 1.81 17.12 15.89
N LEU A 612 1.88 15.89 16.40
CA LEU A 612 1.76 14.71 15.56
C LEU A 612 0.38 14.62 14.89
N SER A 613 -0.70 15.02 15.59
CA SER A 613 -2.04 15.09 15.00
C SER A 613 -2.17 16.16 13.91
N GLU A 614 -1.48 17.30 14.06
CA GLU A 614 -1.44 18.37 13.06
C GLU A 614 -0.71 17.89 11.78
N ILE A 615 0.36 17.09 11.91
CA ILE A 615 1.01 16.44 10.75
C ILE A 615 0.06 15.44 10.08
N ALA A 616 -0.67 14.63 10.86
CA ALA A 616 -1.63 13.65 10.30
C ALA A 616 -2.72 14.32 9.46
N GLU A 617 -3.29 15.43 9.95
CA GLU A 617 -4.25 16.28 9.22
C GLU A 617 -3.65 16.79 7.89
N ALA A 618 -2.41 17.28 7.92
CA ALA A 618 -1.72 17.81 6.73
C ALA A 618 -1.24 16.72 5.73
N ILE A 619 -1.11 15.46 6.16
CA ILE A 619 -0.67 14.33 5.35
C ILE A 619 -1.84 13.63 4.64
N CYS A 620 -3.01 13.60 5.26
CA CYS A 620 -4.21 12.95 4.72
C CYS A 620 -5.36 13.93 4.39
N PRO A 621 -5.14 15.01 3.61
CA PRO A 621 -6.23 15.87 3.18
C PRO A 621 -7.15 15.10 2.23
N LEU A 622 -8.35 14.77 2.72
CA LEU A 622 -9.38 14.09 1.93
C LEU A 622 -10.26 15.06 1.16
N ASP A 623 -10.02 16.37 1.26
CA ASP A 623 -10.63 17.40 0.40
C ASP A 623 -9.89 17.58 -0.93
N GLY A 624 -10.66 17.71 -2.01
CA GLY A 624 -10.14 18.03 -3.34
C GLY A 624 -9.20 16.96 -3.90
N GLU A 625 -8.07 17.41 -4.44
CA GLU A 625 -7.03 16.57 -5.06
C GLU A 625 -5.66 17.03 -4.55
N ASN A 626 -5.42 16.85 -3.26
CA ASN A 626 -4.27 17.39 -2.52
C ASN A 626 -3.26 16.30 -2.10
N TYR A 627 -3.16 15.21 -2.86
CA TYR A 627 -2.21 14.11 -2.63
C TYR A 627 -2.26 13.54 -1.19
N PRO A 628 -3.39 12.96 -0.74
CA PRO A 628 -3.42 12.23 0.52
C PRO A 628 -2.43 11.05 0.46
N ASP A 629 -1.49 11.02 1.40
CA ASP A 629 -0.43 10.02 1.46
C ASP A 629 -0.77 8.92 2.48
N LEU A 630 -1.20 7.77 1.99
CA LEU A 630 -1.59 6.63 2.82
C LEU A 630 -0.39 5.88 3.43
N ASN A 631 0.83 6.05 2.90
CA ASN A 631 2.04 5.51 3.54
C ASN A 631 2.39 6.30 4.79
N SER A 632 2.44 7.63 4.66
CA SER A 632 2.71 8.50 5.80
C SER A 632 1.54 8.55 6.79
N SER A 633 0.30 8.32 6.33
CA SER A 633 -0.85 8.10 7.22
C SER A 633 -0.69 6.83 8.06
N MET A 634 -0.30 5.72 7.43
CA MET A 634 -0.01 4.45 8.12
C MET A 634 1.15 4.60 9.12
N LEU A 635 2.22 5.31 8.73
CA LEU A 635 3.34 5.67 9.61
C LEU A 635 2.83 6.36 10.90
N LEU A 636 2.05 7.42 10.77
CA LEU A 636 1.57 8.18 11.93
C LEU A 636 0.59 7.40 12.80
N SER A 637 -0.34 6.64 12.20
CA SER A 637 -1.21 5.71 12.91
C SER A 637 -0.39 4.64 13.67
N SER A 638 0.70 4.13 13.09
CA SER A 638 1.61 3.20 13.79
C SER A 638 2.26 3.83 15.03
N VAL A 639 2.61 5.12 14.98
CA VAL A 639 3.20 5.85 16.12
C VAL A 639 2.18 6.04 17.24
N PHE A 640 0.95 6.47 16.91
CA PHE A 640 -0.11 6.62 17.92
C PHE A 640 -0.47 5.30 18.62
N ASN A 641 -0.50 4.20 17.86
CA ASN A 641 -0.88 2.88 18.38
C ASN A 641 0.28 2.12 19.07
N LYS A 642 1.55 2.49 18.83
CA LYS A 642 2.73 1.86 19.45
C LYS A 642 2.60 1.84 20.98
N THR A 643 2.87 0.70 21.61
CA THR A 643 2.66 0.47 23.06
C THR A 643 3.20 1.56 23.98
N PRO A 644 4.38 2.16 23.74
CA PRO A 644 4.89 3.27 24.56
C PRO A 644 4.05 4.55 24.46
N ILE A 645 3.40 4.82 23.33
CA ILE A 645 2.58 6.02 23.10
C ILE A 645 1.14 5.78 23.57
N SER A 646 0.50 4.69 23.15
CA SER A 646 -0.90 4.38 23.48
C SER A 646 -1.18 4.17 24.98
N ARG A 647 -0.12 4.00 25.79
CA ARG A 647 -0.14 4.02 27.26
C ARG A 647 -0.55 5.37 27.85
N LEU A 648 -0.28 6.48 27.16
CA LEU A 648 -0.44 7.86 27.64
C LEU A 648 -1.89 8.38 27.65
N LYS A 649 -2.87 7.52 27.98
CA LYS A 649 -4.30 7.77 27.85
C LYS A 649 -4.79 9.11 28.44
N PRO A 650 -4.36 9.56 29.65
CA PRO A 650 -4.81 10.84 30.20
C PRO A 650 -4.39 12.04 29.34
N ILE A 651 -3.25 11.93 28.63
CA ILE A 651 -2.74 13.00 27.76
C ILE A 651 -3.52 13.02 26.44
N PHE A 652 -3.90 11.86 25.90
CA PHE A 652 -4.80 11.76 24.74
C PHE A 652 -6.20 12.34 25.05
N GLU A 653 -6.74 12.06 26.24
CA GLU A 653 -8.02 12.60 26.71
C GLU A 653 -7.97 14.14 26.90
N ALA A 654 -6.78 14.70 27.15
CA ALA A 654 -6.53 16.13 27.27
C ALA A 654 -6.25 16.86 25.93
N LEU A 655 -6.08 16.15 24.80
CA LEU A 655 -5.89 16.78 23.50
C LEU A 655 -7.12 17.61 23.08
N ASP A 656 -6.94 18.57 22.16
CA ASP A 656 -8.09 19.33 21.65
C ASP A 656 -9.08 18.42 20.88
N PRO A 657 -10.40 18.75 20.85
CA PRO A 657 -11.40 17.88 20.24
C PRO A 657 -11.16 17.59 18.75
N ILE A 658 -10.41 18.48 18.07
CA ILE A 658 -10.02 18.31 16.67
C ILE A 658 -8.95 17.22 16.58
N GLY A 659 -7.85 17.32 17.34
CA GLY A 659 -6.76 16.35 17.35
C GLY A 659 -7.22 14.94 17.76
N GLN A 660 -8.07 14.84 18.79
CA GLN A 660 -8.69 13.55 19.17
C GLN A 660 -9.50 12.93 18.03
N LYS A 661 -10.13 13.76 17.19
CA LYS A 661 -10.95 13.30 16.06
C LYS A 661 -10.10 13.00 14.82
N VAL A 662 -9.04 13.78 14.55
CA VAL A 662 -8.04 13.47 13.52
C VAL A 662 -7.42 12.09 13.76
N ILE A 663 -7.03 11.77 15.00
CA ILE A 663 -6.44 10.46 15.33
C ILE A 663 -7.44 9.33 15.04
N LYS A 664 -8.70 9.47 15.46
CA LYS A 664 -9.77 8.49 15.19
C LYS A 664 -10.09 8.34 13.70
N GLU A 665 -10.15 9.44 12.96
CA GLU A 665 -10.36 9.43 11.50
C GLU A 665 -9.15 8.78 10.80
N LEU A 666 -7.92 9.08 11.22
CA LEU A 666 -6.70 8.48 10.70
C LEU A 666 -6.70 6.95 10.89
N ASP A 667 -6.93 6.46 12.10
CA ASP A 667 -7.01 5.02 12.42
C ASP A 667 -8.14 4.33 11.63
N THR A 668 -9.22 5.04 11.35
CA THR A 668 -10.32 4.54 10.51
C THR A 668 -9.91 4.46 9.02
N VAL A 669 -9.18 5.45 8.50
CA VAL A 669 -8.60 5.42 7.14
C VAL A 669 -7.57 4.30 7.00
N THR A 670 -6.69 4.11 7.99
CA THR A 670 -5.59 3.14 7.97
C THR A 670 -6.00 1.73 8.41
N SER A 671 -7.23 1.53 8.87
CA SER A 671 -7.73 0.23 9.31
C SER A 671 -7.61 -0.85 8.23
N GLN A 672 -7.12 -2.03 8.60
CA GLN A 672 -7.05 -3.21 7.74
C GLN A 672 -8.39 -3.96 7.66
N GLU A 673 -9.40 -3.57 8.44
CA GLU A 673 -10.71 -4.21 8.45
C GLU A 673 -11.37 -4.25 7.07
N LYS A 674 -12.12 -5.32 6.81
CA LYS A 674 -12.82 -5.58 5.53
C LYS A 674 -11.87 -5.43 4.32
N HIS A 675 -10.62 -5.88 4.48
CA HIS A 675 -9.52 -5.72 3.52
C HIS A 675 -9.22 -4.25 3.20
N ALA A 676 -8.86 -3.45 4.21
CA ALA A 676 -8.54 -2.03 4.05
C ALA A 676 -9.59 -1.25 3.24
N LEU A 677 -10.87 -1.34 3.64
CA LEU A 677 -12.00 -0.73 2.92
C LEU A 677 -11.77 0.76 2.64
N PHE A 678 -11.44 1.54 3.67
CA PHE A 678 -11.33 2.99 3.54
C PHE A 678 -10.10 3.46 2.77
N MET A 679 -8.93 2.80 2.91
CA MET A 679 -7.79 3.08 2.01
C MET A 679 -8.16 2.88 0.54
N ARG A 680 -8.90 1.80 0.24
CA ARG A 680 -9.37 1.55 -1.13
C ARG A 680 -10.38 2.60 -1.57
N GLU A 681 -11.32 3.02 -0.73
CA GLU A 681 -12.25 4.12 -1.05
C GLU A 681 -11.53 5.45 -1.31
N VAL A 682 -10.58 5.84 -0.46
CA VAL A 682 -9.76 7.04 -0.66
C VAL A 682 -9.02 6.97 -2.01
N TYR A 683 -8.38 5.84 -2.31
CA TYR A 683 -7.66 5.65 -3.57
C TYR A 683 -8.55 5.73 -4.82
N HIS A 684 -9.77 5.18 -4.77
CA HIS A 684 -10.73 5.24 -5.89
C HIS A 684 -11.36 6.63 -6.05
N ASN A 685 -11.58 7.36 -4.94
CA ASN A 685 -12.29 8.64 -4.94
C ASN A 685 -11.38 9.87 -5.11
N ARG A 686 -10.05 9.71 -4.97
CA ARG A 686 -9.04 10.77 -5.08
C ARG A 686 -7.98 10.36 -6.09
N LYS A 687 -7.91 11.05 -7.22
CA LYS A 687 -6.95 10.77 -8.31
C LYS A 687 -5.50 11.00 -7.88
N THR A 688 -5.27 11.91 -6.95
CA THR A 688 -3.94 12.24 -6.40
C THR A 688 -3.50 11.35 -5.23
N ALA A 689 -4.37 10.47 -4.72
CA ALA A 689 -4.02 9.61 -3.58
C ALA A 689 -2.79 8.75 -3.88
N LEU A 690 -1.83 8.79 -2.96
CA LEU A 690 -0.67 7.92 -2.93
C LEU A 690 -1.04 6.68 -2.09
N PRO A 691 -1.22 5.51 -2.72
CA PRO A 691 -1.71 4.29 -2.05
C PRO A 691 -0.70 3.78 -1.02
N PHE A 692 -1.13 2.95 -0.08
CA PHE A 692 -0.20 2.31 0.85
C PHE A 692 0.58 1.19 0.15
N CYS A 693 1.90 1.28 0.11
CA CYS A 693 2.78 0.30 -0.53
C CYS A 693 2.62 -1.10 0.10
N GLY A 694 2.40 -1.18 1.42
CA GLY A 694 2.14 -2.45 2.09
C GLY A 694 0.86 -3.16 1.61
N GLU A 695 -0.17 -2.43 1.17
CA GLU A 695 -1.36 -3.04 0.54
C GLU A 695 -0.98 -3.73 -0.77
N PHE A 696 -0.06 -3.14 -1.56
CA PHE A 696 0.43 -3.76 -2.79
C PHE A 696 1.23 -5.03 -2.48
N LEU A 697 2.18 -4.98 -1.53
CA LEU A 697 2.99 -6.13 -1.15
C LEU A 697 2.11 -7.29 -0.65
N THR A 698 1.18 -7.01 0.26
CA THR A 698 0.24 -8.01 0.81
C THR A 698 -0.64 -8.63 -0.27
N ASN A 699 -1.22 -7.82 -1.17
CA ASN A 699 -2.01 -8.34 -2.29
C ASN A 699 -1.18 -9.21 -3.25
N MET A 700 0.08 -8.84 -3.50
CA MET A 700 0.99 -9.64 -4.33
C MET A 700 1.37 -10.96 -3.64
N THR A 701 1.60 -10.98 -2.33
CA THR A 701 1.83 -12.24 -1.58
C THR A 701 0.61 -13.15 -1.64
N PHE A 702 -0.59 -12.64 -1.34
CA PHE A 702 -1.83 -13.45 -1.46
C PHE A 702 -2.05 -13.97 -2.88
N ALA A 703 -1.78 -13.15 -3.89
CA ALA A 703 -1.88 -13.56 -5.29
C ALA A 703 -0.83 -14.62 -5.68
N HIS A 704 0.38 -14.55 -5.11
CA HIS A 704 1.43 -15.54 -5.32
C HIS A 704 1.04 -16.90 -4.72
N ASP A 705 0.64 -16.89 -3.45
CA ASP A 705 0.42 -18.12 -2.67
C ASP A 705 -0.94 -18.77 -2.98
N GLY A 706 -1.97 -17.98 -3.29
CA GLY A 706 -3.30 -18.47 -3.67
C GLY A 706 -3.41 -19.00 -5.10
N ASN A 707 -2.47 -18.69 -6.00
CA ASN A 707 -2.53 -19.08 -7.42
C ASN A 707 -1.36 -19.97 -7.85
N ALA A 708 -1.62 -21.27 -8.00
CA ALA A 708 -0.68 -22.24 -8.55
C ALA A 708 -0.42 -22.10 -10.07
N LYS A 709 -1.37 -21.53 -10.82
CA LYS A 709 -1.27 -21.33 -12.28
C LYS A 709 -0.69 -19.94 -12.60
N THR A 710 0.35 -19.89 -13.43
CA THR A 710 1.10 -18.66 -13.77
C THR A 710 0.22 -17.50 -14.26
N LEU A 711 -0.78 -17.75 -15.12
CA LEU A 711 -1.58 -16.67 -15.70
C LEU A 711 -2.63 -16.09 -14.72
N PHE A 712 -3.22 -16.88 -13.83
CA PHE A 712 -4.12 -16.35 -12.79
C PHE A 712 -3.35 -15.53 -11.74
N ARG A 713 -2.12 -15.94 -11.43
CA ARG A 713 -1.18 -15.14 -10.65
C ARG A 713 -0.86 -13.81 -11.37
N ALA A 714 -0.54 -13.86 -12.66
CA ALA A 714 -0.27 -12.67 -13.48
C ALA A 714 -1.50 -11.74 -13.60
N GLU A 715 -2.71 -12.26 -13.70
CA GLU A 715 -3.94 -11.47 -13.70
C GLU A 715 -4.11 -10.67 -12.40
N SER A 716 -3.94 -11.35 -11.26
CA SER A 716 -3.97 -10.75 -9.93
C SER A 716 -2.86 -9.71 -9.74
N PHE A 717 -1.64 -10.01 -10.20
CA PHE A 717 -0.51 -9.07 -10.19
C PHE A 717 -0.80 -7.85 -11.07
N GLY A 718 -1.40 -8.06 -12.25
CA GLY A 718 -1.81 -7.00 -13.16
C GLY A 718 -2.76 -5.99 -12.54
N CYS A 719 -3.71 -6.45 -11.73
CA CYS A 719 -4.62 -5.57 -10.99
C CYS A 719 -3.87 -4.64 -10.02
N VAL A 720 -2.86 -5.14 -9.30
CA VAL A 720 -2.05 -4.33 -8.37
C VAL A 720 -1.11 -3.40 -9.13
N LEU A 721 -0.41 -3.91 -10.14
CA LEU A 721 0.53 -3.14 -10.95
C LEU A 721 -0.17 -2.05 -11.77
N LYS A 722 -1.45 -2.22 -12.14
CA LYS A 722 -2.22 -1.16 -12.77
C LYS A 722 -2.33 0.06 -11.85
N LYS A 723 -2.64 -0.14 -10.56
CA LYS A 723 -2.67 0.95 -9.56
C LYS A 723 -1.31 1.67 -9.46
N LEU A 724 -0.21 0.92 -9.51
CA LEU A 724 1.14 1.47 -9.54
C LEU A 724 1.42 2.30 -10.80
N MET A 725 0.97 1.83 -11.98
CA MET A 725 1.10 2.59 -13.24
C MET A 725 0.22 3.85 -13.26
N GLU A 726 -0.98 3.82 -12.67
CA GLU A 726 -1.86 5.00 -12.50
C GLU A 726 -1.25 6.06 -11.58
N VAL A 727 -0.46 5.65 -10.57
CA VAL A 727 0.29 6.57 -9.71
C VAL A 727 1.51 7.12 -10.46
N LYS A 728 2.34 6.26 -11.06
CA LYS A 728 3.52 6.67 -11.85
C LYS A 728 3.17 7.61 -12.99
N LEU A 729 2.09 7.36 -13.72
CA LEU A 729 1.59 8.27 -14.76
C LEU A 729 1.25 9.66 -14.19
N LEU A 730 0.78 9.77 -12.95
CA LEU A 730 0.50 11.08 -12.36
C LEU A 730 1.76 11.83 -11.93
N ILE A 731 2.79 11.11 -11.44
CA ILE A 731 3.91 11.72 -10.71
C ILE A 731 5.27 11.72 -11.43
N ASN A 732 5.46 10.97 -12.51
CA ASN A 732 6.80 10.78 -13.12
C ASN A 732 7.45 12.09 -13.62
N PHE A 733 6.63 13.10 -13.92
CA PHE A 733 7.07 14.44 -14.31
C PHE A 733 6.70 15.50 -13.27
N THR A 734 6.51 15.12 -12.01
CA THR A 734 6.30 16.04 -10.89
C THR A 734 7.64 16.37 -10.21
N LYS A 735 7.83 17.65 -9.85
CA LYS A 735 8.99 18.11 -9.06
C LYS A 735 9.03 17.34 -7.72
N VAL A 736 10.19 16.77 -7.41
CA VAL A 736 10.52 16.27 -6.07
C VAL A 736 11.64 17.15 -5.56
N HIS A 737 11.42 17.80 -4.43
CA HIS A 737 12.42 18.64 -3.78
C HIS A 737 12.27 18.50 -2.27
N PHE A 738 13.27 17.88 -1.65
CA PHE A 738 13.46 17.96 -0.20
C PHE A 738 14.07 19.33 0.11
N HIS A 739 13.45 20.06 1.04
CA HIS A 739 13.97 21.31 1.59
C HIS A 739 14.74 21.07 2.89
N THR A 740 14.81 19.81 3.33
CA THR A 740 15.57 19.33 4.49
C THR A 740 16.57 18.24 4.10
N ASP A 741 17.40 17.79 5.04
CA ASP A 741 18.27 16.62 4.90
C ASP A 741 17.56 15.26 5.11
N LEU A 742 16.20 15.23 5.19
CA LEU A 742 15.38 14.07 5.59
C LEU A 742 15.86 12.71 5.03
N SER A 743 16.08 12.62 3.72
CA SER A 743 16.45 11.35 3.08
C SER A 743 17.82 10.81 3.51
N ILE A 744 18.69 11.67 4.06
CA ILE A 744 20.00 11.33 4.61
C ILE A 744 19.91 11.13 6.11
N PHE A 745 19.20 12.03 6.82
CA PHE A 745 18.90 11.90 8.23
C PHE A 745 18.35 10.50 8.58
N ILE A 746 17.39 9.99 7.82
CA ILE A 746 16.84 8.65 8.02
C ILE A 746 17.88 7.53 7.81
N THR A 747 18.82 7.69 6.86
CA THR A 747 19.85 6.67 6.66
C THR A 747 20.86 6.64 7.80
N GLU A 748 21.14 7.79 8.42
CA GLU A 748 22.11 7.96 9.50
C GLU A 748 21.50 7.73 10.91
N TYR A 749 20.18 7.88 11.08
CA TYR A 749 19.46 7.64 12.34
C TYR A 749 19.64 6.20 12.86
N GLN A 750 19.95 6.10 14.15
CA GLN A 750 20.12 4.85 14.89
C GLN A 750 18.87 4.59 15.76
N ASP A 751 18.26 3.41 15.61
CA ASP A 751 17.12 3.02 16.44
C ASP A 751 17.60 2.67 17.87
N PRO A 752 17.11 3.35 18.93
CA PRO A 752 17.53 3.09 20.31
C PRO A 752 16.90 1.83 20.93
N GLY A 753 16.00 1.15 20.22
CA GLY A 753 15.36 -0.10 20.63
C GLY A 753 14.07 0.09 21.44
N GLU A 754 13.19 -0.91 21.38
CA GLU A 754 11.85 -0.85 21.98
C GLU A 754 11.88 -0.74 23.51
N GLU A 755 12.79 -1.44 24.20
CA GLU A 755 12.91 -1.40 25.66
C GLU A 755 13.23 0.01 26.17
N TYR A 756 14.09 0.76 25.45
CA TYR A 756 14.37 2.16 25.79
C TYR A 756 13.13 3.04 25.67
N LEU A 757 12.37 2.93 24.57
CA LEU A 757 11.13 3.67 24.35
C LEU A 757 10.09 3.33 25.43
N ASP A 758 9.96 2.06 25.79
CA ASP A 758 9.09 1.62 26.88
C ASP A 758 9.49 2.24 28.22
N CYS A 759 10.80 2.27 28.54
CA CYS A 759 11.32 2.94 29.74
C CYS A 759 10.98 4.44 29.76
N LEU A 760 11.11 5.15 28.63
CA LEU A 760 10.70 6.55 28.55
C LEU A 760 9.19 6.73 28.83
N SER A 761 8.36 5.84 28.29
CA SER A 761 6.91 5.87 28.50
C SER A 761 6.52 5.58 29.95
N TYR A 762 7.12 4.58 30.61
CA TYR A 762 6.85 4.28 32.02
C TYR A 762 7.25 5.41 32.98
N ARG A 763 8.20 6.28 32.59
CA ARG A 763 8.57 7.48 33.37
C ARG A 763 7.49 8.56 33.30
N HIS A 764 6.84 8.72 32.15
CA HIS A 764 5.69 9.62 31.96
C HIS A 764 4.41 9.08 32.61
N GLN A 765 4.09 7.81 32.36
CA GLN A 765 2.88 7.17 32.87
C GLN A 765 3.24 5.79 33.48
N PRO A 766 3.41 5.71 34.81
CA PRO A 766 3.69 4.45 35.50
C PRO A 766 2.63 3.38 35.21
N SER A 767 3.07 2.14 35.01
CA SER A 767 2.17 1.01 34.80
C SER A 767 1.40 0.67 36.07
N LYS A 768 0.12 0.27 35.92
CA LYS A 768 -0.65 -0.32 37.03
C LYS A 768 -0.05 -1.62 37.56
N ALA A 769 0.83 -2.28 36.79
CA ALA A 769 1.60 -3.44 37.23
C ALA A 769 2.94 -3.07 37.88
N HIS A 770 3.46 -1.85 37.69
CA HIS A 770 4.70 -1.38 38.30
C HIS A 770 4.42 -0.79 39.69
N VAL A 771 3.86 -1.63 40.56
CA VAL A 771 3.50 -1.29 41.94
C VAL A 771 4.21 -2.26 42.87
N ILE A 772 5.14 -1.74 43.67
CA ILE A 772 5.75 -2.51 44.76
C ILE A 772 4.86 -2.36 45.99
N ASN A 773 4.33 -3.48 46.47
CA ASN A 773 3.48 -3.51 47.66
C ASN A 773 4.32 -3.86 48.89
N LEU A 774 4.52 -2.88 49.78
CA LEU A 774 5.27 -3.06 51.02
C LEU A 774 4.51 -3.94 52.03
N ASP A 775 3.18 -4.01 51.95
CA ASP A 775 2.34 -4.73 52.91
C ASP A 775 2.36 -6.25 52.71
N THR A 776 2.67 -6.75 51.50
CA THR A 776 2.56 -8.17 51.11
C THR A 776 3.89 -8.90 50.93
N ALA A 777 5.02 -8.23 51.16
CA ALA A 777 6.34 -8.81 50.89
C ALA A 777 6.74 -9.89 51.91
N ALA A 778 7.32 -10.99 51.40
CA ALA A 778 7.75 -12.12 52.21
C ALA A 778 8.99 -11.82 53.09
N SER A 779 9.91 -11.00 52.59
CA SER A 779 11.03 -10.43 53.35
C SER A 779 11.44 -9.08 52.76
N PHE A 780 12.10 -8.24 53.58
CA PHE A 780 12.54 -6.92 53.12
C PHE A 780 13.69 -7.01 52.10
N ASP A 781 14.64 -7.92 52.29
CA ASP A 781 15.71 -8.16 51.30
C ASP A 781 15.16 -8.62 49.95
N SER A 782 14.18 -9.54 49.93
CA SER A 782 13.57 -9.99 48.67
C SER A 782 12.87 -8.84 47.93
N LEU A 783 12.31 -7.88 48.68
CA LEU A 783 11.70 -6.68 48.11
C LEU A 783 12.77 -5.75 47.51
N LEU A 784 13.88 -5.52 48.20
CA LEU A 784 15.00 -4.71 47.68
C LEU A 784 15.63 -5.37 46.44
N ASP A 785 15.82 -6.68 46.44
CA ASP A 785 16.37 -7.43 45.32
C ASP A 785 15.39 -7.41 44.11
N GLU A 786 14.08 -7.57 44.34
CA GLU A 786 13.04 -7.40 43.31
C GLU A 786 13.07 -5.97 42.72
N LEU A 787 13.15 -4.96 43.59
CA LEU A 787 13.16 -3.54 43.23
C LEU A 787 14.39 -3.21 42.36
N LYS A 788 15.56 -3.75 42.71
CA LYS A 788 16.82 -3.57 41.98
C LYS A 788 16.81 -4.29 40.63
N ILE A 789 16.40 -5.56 40.59
CA ILE A 789 16.40 -6.40 39.38
C ILE A 789 15.35 -5.93 38.37
N ASN A 790 14.11 -5.67 38.79
CA ASN A 790 12.99 -5.44 37.88
C ASN A 790 12.83 -3.97 37.46
N TYR A 791 13.32 -3.01 38.25
CA TYR A 791 13.04 -1.58 38.03
C TYR A 791 14.29 -0.69 37.97
N LEU A 792 15.16 -0.71 38.99
CA LEU A 792 16.30 0.22 39.04
C LEU A 792 17.35 -0.09 37.95
N SER A 793 17.58 -1.37 37.66
CA SER A 793 18.40 -1.84 36.53
C SER A 793 17.99 -1.22 35.19
N LYS A 794 16.69 -0.92 35.01
CA LYS A 794 16.09 -0.29 33.82
C LYS A 794 15.95 1.23 33.94
N ASN A 795 16.46 1.82 35.02
CA ASN A 795 16.31 3.24 35.36
C ASN A 795 14.82 3.66 35.40
N ILE A 796 13.97 2.85 36.04
CA ILE A 796 12.55 3.12 36.29
C ILE A 796 12.31 3.14 37.80
N LEU A 797 11.46 4.06 38.26
CA LEU A 797 10.95 4.09 39.63
C LEU A 797 9.49 3.57 39.62
N PRO A 798 9.17 2.48 40.35
CA PRO A 798 7.80 1.99 40.48
C PRO A 798 6.97 2.86 41.43
N SER A 799 5.65 2.76 41.32
CA SER A 799 4.74 3.27 42.36
C SER A 799 4.80 2.35 43.59
N VAL A 800 4.47 2.87 44.77
CA VAL A 800 4.58 2.11 46.02
C VAL A 800 3.25 2.06 46.76
N MET A 801 2.82 0.86 47.13
CA MET A 801 1.61 0.64 47.94
C MET A 801 1.99 0.40 49.40
N LEU A 802 1.29 1.09 50.31
CA LEU A 802 1.54 1.03 51.76
C LEU A 802 0.25 1.28 52.55
N ASN A 803 -0.07 0.38 53.48
CA ASN A 803 -1.37 0.27 54.17
C ASN A 803 -2.58 0.34 53.19
N GLY A 804 -2.44 -0.21 51.98
CA GLY A 804 -3.45 -0.14 50.91
C GLY A 804 -3.58 1.19 50.16
N GLU A 805 -2.84 2.23 50.52
CA GLU A 805 -2.76 3.47 49.72
C GLU A 805 -1.68 3.36 48.64
N LEU A 806 -1.98 3.84 47.42
CA LEU A 806 -1.01 3.92 46.32
C LEU A 806 -0.34 5.29 46.30
N HIS A 807 0.99 5.31 46.37
CA HIS A 807 1.80 6.52 46.28
C HIS A 807 2.64 6.53 44.98
N PRO A 808 2.85 7.71 44.38
CA PRO A 808 3.54 7.83 43.10
C PRO A 808 5.07 7.67 43.28
N PRO A 809 5.82 7.42 42.18
CA PRO A 809 7.23 7.00 42.26
C PRO A 809 8.17 7.96 43.00
N GLN A 810 7.87 9.26 43.03
CA GLN A 810 8.66 10.28 43.74
C GLN A 810 8.67 10.06 45.26
N GLN A 811 7.66 9.36 45.80
CA GLN A 811 7.58 9.04 47.23
C GLN A 811 8.27 7.73 47.61
N LEU A 812 8.75 6.93 46.64
CA LEU A 812 9.31 5.59 46.85
C LEU A 812 10.39 5.56 47.95
N ALA A 813 11.41 6.41 47.85
CA ALA A 813 12.49 6.49 48.84
C ALA A 813 11.97 6.84 50.24
N ALA A 814 11.06 7.80 50.35
CA ALA A 814 10.48 8.21 51.64
C ALA A 814 9.61 7.11 52.27
N LYS A 815 8.86 6.35 51.45
CA LYS A 815 7.98 5.27 51.90
C LYS A 815 8.77 4.02 52.30
N LEU A 816 9.86 3.68 51.60
CA LEU A 816 10.81 2.63 52.00
C LEU A 816 11.45 2.94 53.36
N ILE A 817 11.97 4.17 53.53
CA ILE A 817 12.52 4.64 54.82
C ILE A 817 11.49 4.54 55.94
N PHE A 818 10.27 5.02 55.71
CA PHE A 818 9.19 4.98 56.69
C PHE A 818 8.81 3.53 57.07
N PHE A 819 8.70 2.63 56.09
CA PHE A 819 8.35 1.23 56.33
C PHE A 819 9.44 0.49 57.11
N TYR A 820 10.71 0.66 56.73
CA TYR A 820 11.84 0.11 57.47
C TYR A 820 11.91 0.64 58.91
N THR A 821 11.70 1.96 59.09
CA THR A 821 11.59 2.57 60.43
C THR A 821 10.43 1.98 61.25
N LYS A 822 9.30 1.66 60.61
CA LYS A 822 8.14 1.02 61.27
C LYS A 822 8.46 -0.42 61.67
N GLN A 823 9.20 -1.17 60.86
CA GLN A 823 9.62 -2.55 61.18
C GLN A 823 10.70 -2.63 62.26
N LEU A 824 11.63 -1.66 62.33
CA LEU A 824 12.60 -1.55 63.43
C LEU A 824 11.93 -1.44 64.82
N ASN A 825 10.76 -0.79 64.91
CA ASN A 825 9.99 -0.69 66.15
C ASN A 825 9.18 -1.97 66.49
N SER A 826 9.39 -3.08 65.77
CA SER A 826 8.67 -4.35 65.92
C SER A 826 9.59 -5.43 66.50
N PRO A 827 9.11 -6.40 67.31
CA PRO A 827 9.95 -7.39 68.01
C PRO A 827 10.55 -8.50 67.10
N ARG A 828 10.91 -8.17 65.85
CA ARG A 828 11.63 -9.03 64.89
C ARG A 828 12.82 -8.27 64.27
N SER A 829 13.52 -7.46 65.07
CA SER A 829 14.60 -6.56 64.63
C SER A 829 15.86 -7.28 64.14
N GLU A 830 16.16 -8.45 64.71
CA GLU A 830 17.43 -9.20 64.58
C GLU A 830 17.84 -9.57 63.14
N LEU A 831 16.87 -9.59 62.21
CA LEU A 831 17.08 -9.88 60.78
C LEU A 831 17.14 -8.64 59.88
N LEU A 832 16.78 -7.46 60.39
CA LEU A 832 16.67 -6.23 59.58
C LEU A 832 17.98 -5.43 59.53
N THR A 833 18.79 -5.53 60.57
CA THR A 833 20.13 -4.91 60.70
C THR A 833 21.02 -5.21 59.49
N GLN A 834 21.10 -6.48 59.07
CA GLN A 834 21.87 -6.93 57.90
C GLN A 834 21.38 -6.35 56.56
N SER A 835 20.11 -5.93 56.47
CA SER A 835 19.52 -5.32 55.27
C SER A 835 19.80 -3.82 55.12
N PHE A 836 20.40 -3.17 56.13
CA PHE A 836 20.56 -1.71 56.14
C PHE A 836 21.46 -1.18 55.00
N ASP A 837 22.57 -1.88 54.72
CA ASP A 837 23.49 -1.49 53.64
C ASP A 837 22.83 -1.61 52.26
N LYS A 838 22.05 -2.68 52.02
CA LYS A 838 21.24 -2.84 50.81
C LYS A 838 20.23 -1.70 50.66
N LEU A 839 19.56 -1.31 51.75
CA LEU A 839 18.61 -0.20 51.75
C LEU A 839 19.30 1.12 51.42
N GLN A 840 20.50 1.36 51.96
CA GLN A 840 21.30 2.56 51.71
C GLN A 840 21.77 2.63 50.25
N GLU A 841 22.26 1.53 49.65
CA GLU A 841 22.54 1.47 48.21
C GLU A 841 21.29 1.80 47.38
N THR A 842 20.18 1.12 47.69
CA THR A 842 18.91 1.23 46.95
C THR A 842 18.38 2.67 46.97
N ILE A 843 18.46 3.38 48.10
CA ILE A 843 18.04 4.78 48.21
C ILE A 843 18.97 5.70 47.41
N HIS A 844 20.29 5.47 47.44
CA HIS A 844 21.21 6.24 46.59
C HIS A 844 20.93 6.04 45.09
N GLU A 845 20.62 4.82 44.68
CA GLU A 845 20.26 4.47 43.31
C GLU A 845 18.92 5.11 42.89
N ILE A 846 17.89 5.10 43.75
CA ILE A 846 16.62 5.83 43.53
C ILE A 846 16.86 7.34 43.38
N ILE A 847 17.68 7.96 44.24
CA ILE A 847 17.99 9.40 44.17
C ILE A 847 18.73 9.73 42.88
N LYS A 848 19.67 8.88 42.46
CA LYS A 848 20.37 9.00 41.17
C LYS A 848 19.36 8.96 40.01
N ILE A 849 18.56 7.89 39.92
CA ILE A 849 17.58 7.69 38.83
C ILE A 849 16.56 8.83 38.77
N ASN A 850 16.04 9.30 39.91
CA ASN A 850 15.14 10.45 39.94
C ASN A 850 15.80 11.70 39.36
N ASN A 851 17.00 12.02 39.82
CA ASN A 851 17.68 13.27 39.46
C ASN A 851 18.27 13.25 38.05
N GLU A 852 18.56 12.07 37.49
CA GLU A 852 19.09 11.86 36.15
C GLU A 852 17.99 11.73 35.08
N TYR A 853 16.87 11.04 35.36
CA TYR A 853 15.85 10.71 34.36
C TYR A 853 14.49 11.39 34.55
N TYR A 854 14.07 11.70 35.78
CA TYR A 854 12.74 12.27 36.07
C TYR A 854 12.80 13.80 36.20
N TYR A 855 13.69 14.31 37.06
CA TYR A 855 13.82 15.74 37.34
C TYR A 855 14.11 16.61 36.11
N PRO A 856 15.03 16.25 35.18
CA PRO A 856 15.30 17.09 34.00
C PRO A 856 14.08 17.23 33.06
N LYS A 857 13.14 16.28 33.12
CA LYS A 857 11.86 16.29 32.38
C LYS A 857 10.70 16.88 33.18
N LYS A 858 10.95 17.40 34.38
CA LYS A 858 9.95 17.91 35.36
C LYS A 858 8.99 16.85 35.93
N LEU A 859 9.18 15.56 35.61
CA LEU A 859 8.36 14.44 36.08
C LEU A 859 8.44 14.19 37.60
N ALA A 860 9.39 14.83 38.27
CA ALA A 860 9.61 14.76 39.70
C ALA A 860 10.40 15.98 40.20
N ASP A 861 10.20 16.33 41.47
CA ASP A 861 11.10 17.25 42.16
C ASP A 861 12.51 16.67 42.33
N LYS A 862 13.51 17.55 42.47
CA LYS A 862 14.89 17.15 42.73
C LYS A 862 15.02 16.59 44.15
N LEU A 863 15.32 15.29 44.26
CA LEU A 863 15.60 14.65 45.54
C LEU A 863 16.96 15.13 46.08
N LYS A 864 16.93 15.84 47.22
CA LYS A 864 18.14 16.35 47.89
C LYS A 864 18.84 15.22 48.65
N ALA A 865 19.97 14.74 48.14
CA ALA A 865 20.76 13.69 48.78
C ALA A 865 21.07 13.98 50.26
N SER A 866 21.30 15.24 50.64
CA SER A 866 21.56 15.66 52.03
C SER A 866 20.38 15.46 52.99
N LEU A 867 19.13 15.49 52.50
CA LEU A 867 17.97 15.19 53.34
C LEU A 867 17.91 13.69 53.66
N PHE A 868 18.02 12.86 52.62
CA PHE A 868 17.99 11.40 52.76
C PHE A 868 19.20 10.87 53.53
N SER A 869 20.41 11.40 53.32
CA SER A 869 21.59 11.01 54.10
C SER A 869 21.47 11.40 55.58
N SER A 870 20.80 12.51 55.90
CA SER A 870 20.51 12.90 57.29
C SER A 870 19.45 12.00 57.97
N GLN A 871 18.55 11.40 57.19
CA GLN A 871 17.60 10.39 57.68
C GLN A 871 18.29 9.03 57.84
N LEU A 872 19.11 8.62 56.87
CA LEU A 872 19.90 7.40 56.92
C LEU A 872 20.88 7.40 58.10
N THR A 873 21.69 8.44 58.30
CA THR A 873 22.59 8.52 59.48
C THR A 873 21.86 8.59 60.82
N LYS A 874 20.60 9.06 60.86
CA LYS A 874 19.75 8.96 62.07
C LYS A 874 19.23 7.54 62.30
N MET A 875 19.05 6.75 61.25
CA MET A 875 18.67 5.33 61.35
C MET A 875 19.89 4.45 61.63
N GLU A 876 21.02 4.68 60.98
CA GLU A 876 22.29 3.96 61.19
C GLU A 876 22.71 3.97 62.67
N LYS A 877 22.58 5.14 63.33
CA LYS A 877 22.81 5.28 64.78
C LYS A 877 21.80 4.55 65.66
N ARG A 878 20.62 4.19 65.15
CA ARG A 878 19.64 3.37 65.88
C ARG A 878 19.90 1.89 65.66
N VAL A 879 20.12 1.50 64.41
CA VAL A 879 20.54 0.15 64.00
C VAL A 879 21.77 -0.28 64.82
N LYS A 880 22.81 0.55 64.91
CA LYS A 880 24.00 0.26 65.73
C LYS A 880 23.73 0.16 67.23
N ASN A 881 22.87 1.01 67.78
CA ASN A 881 22.47 0.94 69.19
C ASN A 881 21.65 -0.33 69.50
N ASP A 882 20.90 -0.86 68.53
CA ASP A 882 20.12 -2.09 68.67
C ASP A 882 21.03 -3.33 68.47
N GLU A 883 22.00 -3.28 67.53
CA GLU A 883 23.07 -4.29 67.38
C GLU A 883 23.93 -4.40 68.65
N GLU A 884 24.36 -3.29 69.24
CA GLU A 884 25.12 -3.28 70.51
C GLU A 884 24.32 -3.93 71.65
N GLN A 885 23.00 -3.70 71.73
CA GLN A 885 22.12 -4.34 72.71
C GLN A 885 21.85 -5.83 72.44
N GLU A 886 21.92 -6.28 71.18
CA GLU A 886 21.89 -7.70 70.82
C GLU A 886 23.21 -8.39 71.15
N GLU A 887 24.36 -7.78 70.83
CA GLU A 887 25.67 -8.32 71.20
C GLU A 887 25.80 -8.46 72.72
N GLU A 888 25.33 -7.49 73.52
CA GLU A 888 25.27 -7.61 74.98
C GLU A 888 24.40 -8.82 75.43
N LYS A 889 23.19 -9.00 74.89
CA LYS A 889 22.32 -10.15 75.23
C LYS A 889 22.91 -11.50 74.79
N ILE A 890 23.59 -11.55 73.64
CA ILE A 890 24.27 -12.75 73.14
C ILE A 890 25.51 -13.06 74.00
N LEU A 891 26.18 -12.02 74.53
CA LEU A 891 27.29 -12.18 75.46
C LEU A 891 26.80 -12.66 76.85
N GLU A 892 25.70 -12.11 77.36
CA GLU A 892 25.06 -12.55 78.62
C GLU A 892 24.57 -14.01 78.53
N SER A 893 23.87 -14.39 77.46
CA SER A 893 23.39 -15.77 77.25
C SER A 893 24.51 -16.79 76.99
N LYS A 894 25.67 -16.37 76.47
CA LYS A 894 26.89 -17.19 76.45
C LYS A 894 27.51 -17.32 77.84
N GLN A 895 27.54 -16.25 78.64
CA GLN A 895 28.07 -16.28 80.01
C GLN A 895 27.19 -17.09 81.00
N GLU A 896 25.88 -17.19 80.78
CA GLU A 896 25.01 -18.08 81.57
C GLU A 896 25.25 -19.57 81.28
N ASN A 897 25.63 -19.93 80.04
CA ASN A 897 25.83 -21.33 79.66
C ASN A 897 27.16 -21.94 80.12
N GLU A 898 28.16 -21.14 80.52
CA GLU A 898 29.42 -21.65 81.08
C GLU A 898 29.37 -21.93 82.60
N LYS A 899 28.26 -21.66 83.28
CA LYS A 899 28.13 -21.78 84.75
C LYS A 899 27.17 -22.87 85.25
N LYS A 900 27.33 -24.13 84.79
CA LYS A 900 26.78 -25.31 85.50
C LYS A 900 27.80 -26.45 85.65
N PRO A 901 28.03 -26.99 86.86
CA PRO A 901 29.11 -27.95 87.13
C PRO A 901 28.71 -29.41 86.87
N ALA A 902 29.71 -30.23 86.50
CA ALA A 902 29.53 -31.66 86.24
C ALA A 902 29.59 -32.55 87.50
N ARG A 903 28.72 -33.58 87.58
CA ARG A 903 28.92 -34.78 88.42
C ARG A 903 28.29 -36.04 87.78
N LYS A 904 29.17 -36.95 87.33
CA LYS A 904 29.31 -38.41 87.61
C LYS A 904 28.03 -39.23 87.91
N GLY A 905 27.80 -40.45 87.42
CA GLY A 905 28.55 -41.45 86.60
C GLY A 905 27.55 -42.51 86.05
N THR A 906 27.87 -43.57 85.29
CA THR A 906 28.89 -44.63 85.51
C THR A 906 29.07 -45.48 84.22
N LEU A 907 30.22 -46.13 84.01
CA LEU A 907 30.51 -46.96 82.81
C LEU A 907 29.92 -48.39 82.88
N ARG A 908 29.59 -48.99 81.71
CA ARG A 908 30.09 -50.33 81.29
C ARG A 908 29.82 -50.75 79.82
N ARG A 909 30.92 -50.82 79.05
CA ARG A 909 31.37 -51.88 78.08
C ARG A 909 30.47 -52.45 76.94
N ARG A 910 31.18 -52.70 75.81
CA ARG A 910 30.90 -53.58 74.63
C ARG A 910 29.93 -53.03 73.56
N SER A 911 30.02 -53.35 72.26
CA SER A 911 31.12 -53.68 71.29
C SER A 911 30.51 -54.09 69.93
N LEU A 912 31.25 -53.98 68.80
CA LEU A 912 30.92 -54.45 67.43
C LEU A 912 29.90 -53.55 66.66
N HIS A 913 29.95 -53.32 65.34
CA HIS A 913 30.82 -53.75 64.21
C HIS A 913 31.32 -52.47 63.44
N PHE A 914 32.58 -52.31 63.00
CA PHE A 914 33.35 -52.98 61.92
C PHE A 914 33.21 -52.29 60.53
N LEU A 915 34.30 -51.60 60.10
CA LEU A 915 34.97 -51.56 58.77
C LEU A 915 34.13 -51.46 57.46
N GLU A 916 34.50 -50.88 56.30
CA GLU A 916 35.70 -50.17 55.75
C GLU A 916 35.32 -49.60 54.34
N SER A 917 36.14 -48.89 53.53
CA SER A 917 37.51 -48.35 53.61
C SER A 917 37.74 -47.18 52.61
N LEU A 918 38.85 -46.43 52.82
CA LEU A 918 39.78 -45.85 51.82
C LEU A 918 39.27 -45.12 50.54
N ASN A 919 39.14 -43.79 50.65
CA ASN A 919 40.08 -42.74 50.16
C ASN A 919 40.83 -42.85 48.80
N ILE A 920 41.11 -41.66 48.21
CA ILE A 920 42.31 -41.21 47.43
C ILE A 920 42.22 -40.94 45.88
N ILE A 921 42.33 -39.63 45.50
CA ILE A 921 43.09 -39.01 44.36
C ILE A 921 42.65 -39.32 42.89
N GLN A 922 42.62 -38.43 41.87
CA GLN A 922 42.75 -36.96 41.67
C GLN A 922 42.17 -36.57 40.26
N PRO A 923 42.19 -35.30 39.79
CA PRO A 923 41.43 -34.85 38.59
C PRO A 923 42.23 -34.73 37.28
N ALA A 924 41.54 -34.56 36.13
CA ALA A 924 41.66 -33.43 35.17
C ALA A 924 41.39 -33.75 33.67
N ARG A 925 40.59 -32.86 33.04
CA ARG A 925 40.69 -32.29 31.67
C ARG A 925 40.75 -33.16 30.38
N LYS A 926 39.81 -32.79 29.49
CA LYS A 926 39.93 -32.40 28.03
C LYS A 926 39.49 -33.37 26.90
N THR A 927 38.69 -32.76 26.01
CA THR A 927 38.58 -32.91 24.52
C THR A 927 38.12 -34.23 23.88
N SER A 928 36.94 -34.21 23.22
CA SER A 928 36.76 -34.44 21.76
C SER A 928 35.27 -34.37 21.32
N GLU A 929 35.02 -33.92 20.09
CA GLU A 929 33.78 -34.08 19.29
C GLU A 929 33.98 -35.23 18.26
N PRO A 930 33.06 -35.55 17.31
CA PRO A 930 31.59 -35.78 17.31
C PRO A 930 31.34 -37.28 16.88
N PRO A 931 30.26 -37.78 16.20
CA PRO A 931 29.02 -37.17 15.66
C PRO A 931 27.68 -37.99 15.77
N SER A 932 26.64 -37.46 15.09
CA SER A 932 25.41 -38.10 14.54
C SER A 932 24.20 -38.39 15.45
N GLY A 933 22.98 -38.17 14.92
CA GLY A 933 21.73 -38.72 15.50
C GLY A 933 20.47 -37.81 15.54
N ASP A 934 19.99 -37.36 14.38
CA ASP A 934 18.60 -37.02 13.95
C ASP A 934 17.42 -36.77 14.94
N ASN A 935 16.52 -35.88 14.46
CA ASN A 935 15.10 -35.64 14.84
C ASN A 935 14.84 -34.92 16.18
N GLU A 936 13.84 -34.02 16.30
CA GLU A 936 12.64 -33.80 15.46
C GLU A 936 12.20 -32.31 15.51
N GLU A 937 11.81 -31.73 14.37
CA GLU A 937 11.28 -30.35 14.32
C GLU A 937 9.79 -30.29 14.68
N GLN A 938 9.39 -29.39 15.61
CA GLN A 938 8.01 -28.92 15.69
C GLN A 938 7.91 -27.41 15.63
N ASN A 939 7.34 -26.94 14.52
CA ASN A 939 7.08 -25.54 14.22
C ASN A 939 6.09 -24.90 15.21
N ILE A 940 6.55 -23.88 15.94
CA ILE A 940 5.65 -22.94 16.64
C ILE A 940 5.28 -21.81 15.68
N ARG A 941 3.98 -21.68 15.39
CA ARG A 941 3.42 -20.56 14.63
C ARG A 941 3.64 -19.25 15.38
N VAL A 942 4.35 -18.30 14.77
CA VAL A 942 4.30 -16.88 15.17
C VAL A 942 3.30 -16.17 14.26
N SER A 943 2.23 -15.64 14.86
CA SER A 943 1.30 -14.71 14.23
C SER A 943 1.94 -13.33 14.15
N ASN A 944 2.15 -12.83 12.93
CA ASN A 944 2.68 -11.48 12.73
C ASN A 944 1.59 -10.41 12.77
N ILE A 945 1.99 -9.26 13.32
CA ILE A 945 1.32 -7.97 13.34
C ILE A 945 1.54 -7.27 11.99
#